data_AF-A0A021XEH5-F1
#
_entry.id   AF-A0A021XEH5-F1
#
_cell.length_a   1.000
_cell.length_b   1.000
_cell.length_c   1.000
_cell.angle_alpha   90.00
_cell.angle_beta   90.00
_cell.angle_gamma   90.00
#
_symmetry.space_group_name_H-M   'P 1'
#
loop_
_entity.id
_entity.type
_entity.pdbx_description
1 polymer ?
#
loop_
_entity_poly.entity_id
_entity_poly.type
_entity_poly.pdbx_seq_one_letter_code
_entity_poly.pdbx_strand_id
1 'polypeptide(L)'
;MEKSLARYIWVHTRPQQLAILLIVALSMIPYYLAFDLPKQIVNGPIQGTGFEQPGNTQLFMPIAFDLPFFGHVELFAGLPLERMPSLLALSLTFLVLVIINGLFKYFINTYKGRLGERLLRRIRYELVDRILRFPPRYFKHIKAGEVSSMVKDEVEPLGGFTADAFVQPALLGGQALTALIFIFIQHFWLGFIAFAMAMIQVGIIPRMRRRLIELGRERQLTARQLAGRVAEIVDGIDTIHAYDTSNYERADIAARLGRIFKIRYDIYQWKFLVKFLNNFLAQLTPFLFYCIGGYLTIVGRLDVGQLVAVINAYKELPGPLKELIDWELVRQDVQVKYEQVVEQFEADEMIAPEIQAIDAESQPALNHPLSTTNLLIDDDIGGRALEHVTVKIAPGETVAIIGTAASGGDRLAEVLARVVWPAGGKVTAGDDDLFSLPEAVTGRRISYVSPDAYFFHGSLQDNLLYGLKHAPIEPAVYKGQEADQRKWDVLEARRSGNPDFDLNGNWIDLATLNANGTDGLFGAMMAVMDVVELSDDVLQLALHSSIAVNNNPDFAAQIVEMRHDLREELNRRDLNSLIVPFRDNEYNTEAPVAENLFFGMMPDPKASTRAIVKTPYFRNIMRESGLGEALFEMGKGIAESTVELFKDLPPDHPFFEQLTFMRADEIPTYQHLLQKLRHNAAPSEEDRIALIRLSFFYVEPRHRFGVLDETLMRKIVEVRHQFHANLPVELQTHIERYNPNAYLTSGTLVDNIVFGKLNHRFSDAISKLREIGGELLAKRPELYRALMALGLESNIGTGGRRLNSLQRLKLGLARALIRRSDYYIFNRAFSGVDHHLQEHIVEAALAFLAKSGDNPAVVWVLSNTPLAKHFKRVLAFDGGSLVEDGTYETIVESGTVYKQLIA
;
A
#
# COMPACT_ATOMS: atom_id res chain seq x y z
N MET A 1 -29.25 -3.22 -5.21
CA MET A 1 -28.63 -3.70 -6.45
C MET A 1 -29.67 -4.54 -7.16
N GLU A 2 -29.55 -4.75 -8.47
CA GLU A 2 -30.41 -5.74 -9.15
C GLU A 2 -30.04 -7.14 -8.66
N LYS A 3 -31.03 -7.96 -8.28
CA LYS A 3 -30.81 -9.34 -7.79
C LYS A 3 -30.33 -10.29 -8.89
N SER A 4 -30.66 -10.00 -10.15
CA SER A 4 -30.21 -10.80 -11.31
C SER A 4 -28.99 -10.17 -11.98
N LEU A 5 -27.88 -10.91 -12.04
CA LEU A 5 -26.65 -10.47 -12.71
C LEU A 5 -26.90 -10.21 -14.21
N ALA A 6 -27.71 -11.05 -14.87
CA ALA A 6 -28.02 -10.91 -16.29
C ALA A 6 -28.75 -9.58 -16.58
N ARG A 7 -29.71 -9.20 -15.73
CA ARG A 7 -30.42 -7.93 -15.83
C ARG A 7 -29.46 -6.76 -15.56
N TYR A 8 -28.62 -6.85 -14.52
CA TYR A 8 -27.61 -5.85 -14.21
C TYR A 8 -26.66 -5.60 -15.39
N ILE A 9 -26.12 -6.67 -15.99
CA ILE A 9 -25.26 -6.61 -17.19
C ILE A 9 -26.00 -5.88 -18.32
N TRP A 10 -27.24 -6.27 -18.61
CA TRP A 10 -27.99 -5.71 -19.73
C TRP A 10 -28.26 -4.21 -19.57
N VAL A 11 -28.75 -3.79 -18.40
CA VAL A 11 -29.07 -2.39 -18.10
C VAL A 11 -27.85 -1.50 -18.30
N HIS A 12 -26.67 -1.94 -17.84
CA HIS A 12 -25.45 -1.12 -17.88
C HIS A 12 -24.60 -1.28 -19.15
N THR A 13 -24.85 -2.29 -20.00
CA THR A 13 -23.99 -2.56 -21.16
C THR A 13 -24.71 -2.72 -22.51
N ARG A 14 -26.05 -2.59 -22.58
CA ARG A 14 -26.83 -2.79 -23.81
C ARG A 14 -26.24 -2.16 -25.10
N PRO A 15 -25.78 -0.89 -25.17
CA PRO A 15 -25.31 -0.33 -26.44
C PRO A 15 -23.99 -0.96 -26.89
N GLN A 16 -23.14 -1.35 -25.94
CA GLN A 16 -21.85 -1.98 -26.22
C GLN A 16 -22.04 -3.43 -26.64
N GLN A 17 -22.98 -4.15 -26.01
CA GLN A 17 -23.34 -5.52 -26.38
C GLN A 17 -23.88 -5.58 -27.82
N LEU A 18 -24.79 -4.66 -28.18
CA LEU A 18 -25.32 -4.56 -29.55
C LEU A 18 -24.21 -4.28 -30.57
N ALA A 19 -23.28 -3.38 -30.26
CA ALA A 19 -22.12 -3.10 -31.12
C ALA A 19 -21.21 -4.31 -31.29
N ILE A 20 -20.90 -5.05 -30.22
CA ILE A 20 -20.11 -6.29 -30.30
C ILE A 20 -20.84 -7.33 -31.16
N LEU A 21 -22.14 -7.53 -30.95
CA LEU A 21 -22.93 -8.50 -31.71
C LEU A 21 -22.92 -8.20 -33.21
N LEU A 22 -22.99 -6.91 -33.59
CA LEU A 22 -22.87 -6.48 -34.98
C LEU A 22 -21.48 -6.80 -35.56
N ILE A 23 -20.41 -6.58 -34.79
CA ILE A 23 -19.04 -6.91 -35.21
C ILE A 23 -18.83 -8.43 -35.30
N VAL A 24 -19.43 -9.20 -34.39
CA VAL A 24 -19.44 -10.67 -34.45
C VAL A 24 -20.14 -11.12 -35.72
N ALA A 25 -21.31 -10.57 -36.05
CA ALA A 25 -22.03 -10.87 -37.29
C ALA A 25 -21.18 -10.54 -38.53
N LEU A 26 -20.53 -9.38 -38.55
CA LEU A 26 -19.63 -8.99 -39.64
C LEU A 26 -18.43 -9.96 -39.79
N SER A 27 -17.89 -10.44 -38.66
CA SER A 27 -16.77 -11.38 -38.66
C SER A 27 -17.12 -12.77 -39.20
N MET A 28 -18.40 -13.13 -39.26
CA MET A 28 -18.84 -14.41 -39.84
C MET A 28 -18.65 -14.47 -41.36
N ILE A 29 -18.65 -13.33 -42.05
CA ILE A 29 -18.48 -13.25 -43.52
C ILE A 29 -17.09 -13.76 -43.96
N PRO A 30 -15.96 -13.17 -43.51
CA PRO A 30 -14.63 -13.67 -43.86
C PRO A 30 -14.35 -15.05 -43.27
N TYR A 31 -14.99 -15.41 -42.15
CA TYR A 31 -14.88 -16.75 -41.59
C TYR A 31 -15.53 -17.79 -42.50
N TYR A 32 -16.71 -17.48 -43.05
CA TYR A 32 -17.39 -18.33 -44.02
C TYR A 32 -16.58 -18.49 -45.31
N LEU A 33 -16.09 -17.39 -45.88
CA LEU A 33 -15.28 -17.40 -47.11
C LEU A 33 -13.99 -18.22 -46.98
N ALA A 34 -13.39 -18.25 -45.79
CA ALA A 34 -12.19 -19.03 -45.53
C ALA A 34 -12.41 -20.56 -45.53
N PHE A 35 -13.65 -21.04 -45.42
CA PHE A 35 -13.93 -22.50 -45.41
C PHE A 35 -13.72 -23.16 -46.77
N ASP A 36 -14.04 -22.47 -47.86
CA ASP A 36 -14.04 -23.08 -49.20
C ASP A 36 -12.68 -22.96 -49.91
N LEU A 37 -11.84 -22.00 -49.51
CA LEU A 37 -10.53 -21.77 -50.13
C LEU A 37 -9.57 -22.97 -50.07
N PRO A 38 -9.39 -23.69 -48.94
CA PRO A 38 -8.55 -24.89 -48.92
C PRO A 38 -8.97 -25.93 -49.95
N LYS A 39 -10.28 -26.14 -50.11
CA LYS A 39 -10.84 -27.06 -51.09
C LYS A 39 -10.58 -26.58 -52.52
N GLN A 40 -10.77 -25.29 -52.80
CA GLN A 40 -10.50 -24.70 -54.11
C GLN A 40 -9.00 -24.77 -54.49
N ILE A 41 -8.10 -24.53 -53.54
CA ILE A 41 -6.65 -24.62 -53.73
C ILE A 41 -6.25 -26.04 -54.12
N VAL A 42 -6.79 -27.06 -53.43
CA VAL A 42 -6.42 -28.44 -53.72
C VAL A 42 -7.07 -28.96 -55.00
N ASN A 43 -8.36 -28.76 -55.17
CA ASN A 43 -9.09 -29.30 -56.32
C ASN A 43 -8.70 -28.60 -57.63
N GLY A 44 -8.38 -27.29 -57.61
CA GLY A 44 -7.99 -26.54 -58.81
C GLY A 44 -6.51 -26.72 -59.16
N PRO A 45 -5.64 -25.76 -58.80
CA PRO A 45 -4.26 -25.72 -59.29
C PRO A 45 -3.40 -26.94 -58.87
N ILE A 46 -3.66 -27.58 -57.73
CA ILE A 46 -2.87 -28.72 -57.25
C ILE A 46 -3.25 -30.01 -58.01
N GLN A 47 -4.52 -30.40 -58.02
CA GLN A 47 -5.00 -31.57 -58.79
C GLN A 47 -4.94 -31.36 -60.32
N GLY A 48 -4.85 -30.11 -60.78
CA GLY A 48 -4.73 -29.77 -62.19
C GLY A 48 -6.07 -29.71 -62.93
N THR A 49 -7.21 -29.81 -62.24
CA THR A 49 -8.52 -29.67 -62.89
C THR A 49 -8.66 -28.25 -63.46
N GLY A 50 -8.94 -28.15 -64.77
CA GLY A 50 -8.98 -26.87 -65.50
C GLY A 50 -7.64 -26.41 -66.12
N PHE A 51 -6.52 -27.08 -65.84
CA PHE A 51 -5.17 -26.72 -66.34
C PHE A 51 -4.50 -27.85 -67.16
N GLU A 52 -5.30 -28.63 -67.89
CA GLU A 52 -4.85 -29.84 -68.60
C GLU A 52 -3.91 -29.57 -69.79
N GLN A 53 -3.99 -28.38 -70.40
CA GLN A 53 -3.11 -27.97 -71.51
C GLN A 53 -2.19 -26.80 -71.10
N PRO A 54 -0.95 -26.74 -71.62
CA PRO A 54 -0.05 -25.60 -71.40
C PRO A 54 -0.69 -24.30 -71.90
N GLY A 55 -0.87 -23.31 -71.01
CA GLY A 55 -1.50 -22.02 -71.33
C GLY A 55 -2.97 -21.88 -70.93
N ASN A 56 -3.60 -22.92 -70.36
CA ASN A 56 -4.95 -22.80 -69.80
C ASN A 56 -4.96 -21.80 -68.62
N THR A 57 -5.99 -20.95 -68.58
CA THR A 57 -6.21 -19.99 -67.51
C THR A 57 -7.56 -20.25 -66.82
N GLN A 58 -7.61 -20.05 -65.50
CA GLN A 58 -8.84 -20.08 -64.73
C GLN A 58 -9.14 -18.68 -64.19
N LEU A 59 -10.42 -18.31 -64.14
CA LEU A 59 -10.85 -17.01 -63.62
C LEU A 59 -10.71 -16.97 -62.10
N PHE A 60 -9.87 -16.05 -61.61
CA PHE A 60 -9.67 -15.80 -60.19
C PHE A 60 -10.61 -14.71 -59.67
N MET A 61 -11.30 -15.00 -58.56
CA MET A 61 -12.33 -14.17 -57.91
C MET A 61 -13.44 -13.66 -58.86
N PRO A 62 -14.17 -14.50 -59.60
CA PRO A 62 -15.36 -14.04 -60.30
C PRO A 62 -16.41 -13.61 -59.26
N ILE A 63 -16.81 -12.34 -59.26
CA ILE A 63 -17.87 -11.82 -58.39
C ILE A 63 -19.13 -11.72 -59.23
N ALA A 64 -19.93 -12.77 -59.20
CA ALA A 64 -21.23 -12.85 -59.85
C ALA A 64 -22.29 -13.26 -58.83
N PHE A 65 -23.43 -12.60 -58.85
CA PHE A 65 -24.58 -12.93 -58.01
C PHE A 65 -25.73 -13.40 -58.89
N ASP A 66 -26.32 -14.54 -58.52
CA ASP A 66 -27.64 -14.94 -59.00
C ASP A 66 -28.69 -14.33 -58.07
N LEU A 67 -29.23 -13.20 -58.47
CA LEU A 67 -30.33 -12.57 -57.74
C LEU A 67 -31.66 -13.09 -58.31
N PRO A 68 -32.54 -13.69 -57.48
CA PRO A 68 -33.87 -14.05 -57.95
C PRO A 68 -34.57 -12.76 -58.41
N PHE A 69 -35.14 -12.82 -59.62
CA PHE A 69 -35.80 -11.73 -60.38
C PHE A 69 -34.92 -10.77 -61.19
N PHE A 70 -33.61 -10.63 -60.93
CA PHE A 70 -32.74 -9.71 -61.69
C PHE A 70 -31.75 -10.40 -62.64
N GLY A 71 -31.73 -11.74 -62.69
CA GLY A 71 -30.81 -12.51 -63.52
C GLY A 71 -29.38 -12.51 -62.96
N HIS A 72 -28.45 -13.08 -63.71
CA HIS A 72 -27.02 -13.08 -63.37
C HIS A 72 -26.46 -11.66 -63.46
N VAL A 73 -25.98 -11.13 -62.34
CA VAL A 73 -25.26 -9.85 -62.29
C VAL A 73 -23.78 -10.13 -62.06
N GLU A 74 -22.97 -9.93 -63.11
CA GLU A 74 -21.51 -10.02 -63.04
C GLU A 74 -20.92 -8.66 -62.66
N LEU A 75 -20.41 -8.53 -61.43
CA LEU A 75 -19.74 -7.31 -60.94
C LEU A 75 -18.25 -7.31 -61.29
N PHE A 76 -17.63 -8.49 -61.37
CA PHE A 76 -16.25 -8.65 -61.78
C PHE A 76 -16.07 -10.01 -62.46
N ALA A 77 -15.70 -10.01 -63.74
CA ALA A 77 -15.54 -11.22 -64.55
C ALA A 77 -14.37 -12.12 -64.11
N GLY A 78 -13.49 -11.62 -63.24
CA GLY A 78 -12.31 -12.34 -62.76
C GLY A 78 -11.05 -12.08 -63.58
N LEU A 79 -9.88 -12.42 -63.01
CA LEU A 79 -8.59 -12.36 -63.72
C LEU A 79 -8.24 -13.75 -64.27
N PRO A 80 -7.95 -13.91 -65.57
CA PRO A 80 -7.48 -15.19 -66.10
C PRO A 80 -6.04 -15.43 -65.61
N LEU A 81 -5.87 -16.44 -64.76
CA LEU A 81 -4.57 -16.80 -64.20
C LEU A 81 -4.16 -18.20 -64.67
N GLU A 82 -2.90 -18.35 -65.04
CA GLU A 82 -2.30 -19.66 -65.30
C GLU A 82 -2.16 -20.46 -63.99
N ARG A 83 -1.80 -21.75 -64.08
CA ARG A 83 -1.80 -22.69 -62.95
C ARG A 83 -0.98 -22.21 -61.74
N MET A 84 0.24 -21.70 -61.97
CA MET A 84 1.14 -21.22 -60.91
C MET A 84 0.68 -19.89 -60.28
N PRO A 85 0.34 -18.84 -61.06
CA PRO A 85 -0.29 -17.64 -60.53
C PRO A 85 -1.59 -17.92 -59.77
N SER A 86 -2.41 -18.87 -60.22
CA SER A 86 -3.67 -19.27 -59.56
C SER A 86 -3.44 -19.90 -58.18
N LEU A 87 -2.44 -20.79 -58.06
CA LEU A 87 -2.03 -21.38 -56.78
C LEU A 87 -1.60 -20.30 -55.78
N LEU A 88 -0.76 -19.37 -56.21
CA LEU A 88 -0.28 -18.27 -55.39
C LEU A 88 -1.41 -17.32 -54.99
N ALA A 89 -2.28 -16.95 -55.93
CA ALA A 89 -3.39 -16.03 -55.69
C ALA A 89 -4.40 -16.59 -54.67
N LEU A 90 -4.83 -17.85 -54.83
CA LEU A 90 -5.74 -18.50 -53.88
C LEU A 90 -5.09 -18.71 -52.49
N SER A 91 -3.81 -19.09 -52.45
CA SER A 91 -3.06 -19.24 -51.20
C SER A 91 -2.89 -17.91 -50.46
N LEU A 92 -2.62 -16.81 -51.17
CA LEU A 92 -2.51 -15.47 -50.60
C LEU A 92 -3.87 -14.96 -50.10
N THR A 93 -4.96 -15.18 -50.85
CA THR A 93 -6.32 -14.84 -50.39
C THR A 93 -6.67 -15.59 -49.10
N PHE A 94 -6.31 -16.88 -49.02
CA PHE A 94 -6.48 -17.65 -47.79
C PHE A 94 -5.71 -17.02 -46.62
N LEU A 95 -4.44 -16.65 -46.82
CA LEU A 95 -3.63 -15.98 -45.80
C LEU A 95 -4.22 -14.62 -45.37
N VAL A 96 -4.73 -13.83 -46.31
CA VAL A 96 -5.38 -12.54 -46.02
C VAL A 96 -6.65 -12.74 -45.19
N LEU A 97 -7.51 -13.70 -45.55
CA LEU A 97 -8.72 -13.99 -44.77
C LEU A 97 -8.40 -14.54 -43.38
N VAL A 98 -7.36 -15.35 -43.25
CA VAL A 98 -6.81 -15.81 -41.96
C VAL A 98 -6.42 -14.61 -41.08
N ILE A 99 -5.70 -13.63 -41.63
CA ILE A 99 -5.29 -12.42 -40.92
C ILE A 99 -6.52 -11.60 -40.51
N ILE A 100 -7.45 -11.36 -41.42
CA ILE A 100 -8.69 -10.60 -41.16
C ILE A 100 -9.51 -11.28 -40.05
N ASN A 101 -9.71 -12.60 -40.13
CA ASN A 101 -10.40 -13.36 -39.07
C ASN A 101 -9.65 -13.30 -37.74
N GLY A 102 -8.32 -13.34 -37.76
CA GLY A 102 -7.47 -13.15 -36.59
C GLY A 102 -7.65 -11.77 -35.96
N LEU A 103 -7.70 -10.70 -36.77
CA LEU A 103 -7.92 -9.32 -36.33
C LEU A 103 -9.33 -9.12 -35.75
N PHE A 104 -10.38 -9.66 -36.38
CA PHE A 104 -11.72 -9.66 -35.81
C PHE A 104 -11.75 -10.37 -34.45
N LYS A 105 -11.16 -11.57 -34.35
CA LYS A 105 -11.05 -12.29 -33.08
C LYS A 105 -10.27 -11.48 -32.04
N TYR A 106 -9.17 -10.82 -32.41
CA TYR A 106 -8.41 -9.95 -31.52
C TYR A 106 -9.28 -8.78 -31.02
N PHE A 107 -9.97 -8.10 -31.93
CA PHE A 107 -10.82 -6.96 -31.60
C PHE A 107 -12.00 -7.37 -30.70
N ILE A 108 -12.78 -8.38 -31.09
CA ILE A 108 -13.95 -8.86 -30.35
C ILE A 108 -13.56 -9.27 -28.94
N ASN A 109 -12.48 -10.04 -28.80
CA ASN A 109 -12.05 -10.53 -27.50
C ASN A 109 -11.45 -9.43 -26.61
N THR A 110 -10.70 -8.48 -27.18
CA THR A 110 -10.19 -7.32 -26.43
C THR A 110 -11.33 -6.41 -25.99
N TYR A 111 -12.31 -6.17 -26.86
CA TYR A 111 -13.48 -5.36 -26.54
C TYR A 111 -14.35 -6.06 -25.48
N LYS A 112 -14.58 -7.38 -25.60
CA LYS A 112 -15.24 -8.20 -24.57
C LYS A 112 -14.53 -8.10 -23.23
N GLY A 113 -13.20 -8.23 -23.21
CA GLY A 113 -12.39 -8.07 -22.00
C GLY A 113 -12.55 -6.68 -21.38
N ARG A 114 -12.43 -5.62 -22.19
CA ARG A 114 -12.65 -4.23 -21.74
C ARG A 114 -14.04 -4.03 -21.13
N LEU A 115 -15.07 -4.59 -21.75
CA LEU A 115 -16.45 -4.49 -21.26
C LEU A 115 -16.64 -5.22 -19.93
N GLY A 116 -16.12 -6.45 -19.81
CA GLY A 116 -16.17 -7.23 -18.57
C GLY A 116 -15.46 -6.52 -17.41
N GLU A 117 -14.27 -5.97 -17.66
CA GLU A 117 -13.52 -5.23 -16.64
C GLU A 117 -14.18 -3.91 -16.24
N ARG A 118 -14.84 -3.22 -17.17
CA ARG A 118 -15.63 -2.01 -16.86
C ARG A 118 -16.80 -2.33 -15.93
N LEU A 119 -17.50 -3.44 -16.20
CA LEU A 119 -18.59 -3.91 -15.35
C LEU A 119 -18.08 -4.31 -13.96
N LEU A 120 -16.97 -5.04 -13.89
CA LEU A 120 -16.37 -5.44 -12.62
C LEU A 120 -15.89 -4.22 -11.81
N ARG A 121 -15.29 -3.21 -12.46
CA ARG A 121 -14.94 -1.93 -11.85
C ARG A 121 -16.18 -1.23 -11.26
N ARG A 122 -17.31 -1.23 -11.99
CA ARG A 122 -18.57 -0.67 -11.52
C ARG A 122 -19.10 -1.39 -10.28
N ILE A 123 -19.20 -2.72 -10.34
CA ILE A 123 -19.69 -3.54 -9.22
C ILE A 123 -18.81 -3.30 -7.98
N ARG A 124 -17.48 -3.37 -8.12
CA ARG A 124 -16.56 -3.12 -7.00
C ARG A 124 -16.69 -1.73 -6.42
N TYR A 125 -16.85 -0.71 -7.27
CA TYR A 125 -17.09 0.65 -6.80
C TYR A 125 -18.43 0.76 -6.08
N GLU A 126 -19.51 0.18 -6.61
CA GLU A 126 -20.84 0.18 -5.98
C GLU A 126 -20.84 -0.51 -4.62
N LEU A 127 -20.09 -1.60 -4.45
CA LEU A 127 -19.92 -2.27 -3.16
C LEU A 127 -19.21 -1.36 -2.14
N VAL A 128 -18.11 -0.70 -2.55
CA VAL A 128 -17.40 0.21 -1.64
C VAL A 128 -18.20 1.48 -1.34
N ASP A 129 -18.92 2.01 -2.32
CA ASP A 129 -19.83 3.15 -2.11
C ASP A 129 -20.97 2.82 -1.15
N ARG A 130 -21.47 1.56 -1.16
CA ARG A 130 -22.43 1.07 -0.16
C ARG A 130 -21.83 0.98 1.24
N ILE A 131 -20.60 0.50 1.37
CA ILE A 131 -19.89 0.44 2.67
C ILE A 131 -19.85 1.83 3.30
N LEU A 132 -19.52 2.87 2.51
CA LEU A 132 -19.50 4.26 2.96
C LEU A 132 -20.88 4.81 3.33
N ARG A 133 -21.97 4.10 3.06
CA ARG A 133 -23.35 4.51 3.33
C ARG A 133 -24.06 3.62 4.35
N PHE A 134 -23.40 2.57 4.84
CA PHE A 134 -23.95 1.75 5.90
C PHE A 134 -23.82 2.50 7.23
N PRO A 135 -24.88 2.50 8.06
CA PRO A 135 -24.78 3.07 9.40
C PRO A 135 -23.67 2.36 10.20
N PRO A 136 -22.86 3.08 10.99
CA PRO A 136 -21.80 2.53 11.85
C PRO A 136 -22.16 1.26 12.63
N ARG A 137 -23.39 1.18 13.17
CA ARG A 137 -23.89 0.00 13.92
C ARG A 137 -23.79 -1.31 13.13
N TYR A 138 -23.86 -1.27 11.80
CA TYR A 138 -23.80 -2.45 10.94
C TYR A 138 -22.40 -3.11 10.98
N PHE A 139 -21.34 -2.32 11.17
CA PHE A 139 -19.96 -2.81 11.16
C PHE A 139 -19.51 -3.43 12.47
N LYS A 140 -20.27 -3.26 13.56
CA LYS A 140 -19.98 -3.94 14.84
C LYS A 140 -20.10 -5.46 14.75
N HIS A 141 -20.87 -5.98 13.78
CA HIS A 141 -21.12 -7.42 13.63
C HIS A 141 -20.42 -8.05 12.42
N ILE A 142 -19.72 -7.26 11.61
CA ILE A 142 -19.11 -7.72 10.36
C ILE A 142 -17.60 -7.52 10.42
N LYS A 143 -16.84 -8.57 10.08
CA LYS A 143 -15.38 -8.48 10.08
C LYS A 143 -14.89 -7.77 8.82
N ALA A 144 -14.04 -6.76 8.98
CA ALA A 144 -13.41 -6.05 7.86
C ALA A 144 -12.73 -6.99 6.86
N GLY A 145 -12.13 -8.08 7.34
CA GLY A 145 -11.50 -9.11 6.51
C GLY A 145 -12.47 -9.84 5.57
N GLU A 146 -13.72 -10.05 5.99
CA GLU A 146 -14.78 -10.70 5.22
C GLU A 146 -15.28 -9.77 4.11
N VAL A 147 -15.53 -8.49 4.43
CA VAL A 147 -15.90 -7.47 3.44
C VAL A 147 -14.79 -7.25 2.41
N SER A 148 -13.55 -7.14 2.88
CA SER A 148 -12.37 -7.02 2.01
C SER A 148 -12.21 -8.23 1.09
N SER A 149 -12.45 -9.45 1.60
CA SER A 149 -12.38 -10.65 0.78
C SER A 149 -13.47 -10.66 -0.28
N MET A 150 -14.73 -10.30 0.04
CA MET A 150 -15.80 -10.21 -0.97
C MET A 150 -15.51 -9.22 -2.10
N VAL A 151 -14.87 -8.07 -1.82
CA VAL A 151 -14.46 -7.11 -2.85
C VAL A 151 -13.26 -7.60 -3.66
N LYS A 152 -12.36 -8.36 -3.03
CA LYS A 152 -11.09 -8.86 -3.59
C LYS A 152 -11.23 -10.18 -4.34
N ASP A 153 -12.05 -11.09 -3.85
CA ASP A 153 -11.93 -12.53 -4.08
C ASP A 153 -12.23 -12.84 -5.54
N GLU A 154 -11.14 -12.94 -6.28
CA GLU A 154 -11.10 -13.24 -7.69
C GLU A 154 -10.24 -14.47 -7.95
N VAL A 155 -10.28 -15.47 -7.05
CA VAL A 155 -9.58 -16.73 -7.28
C VAL A 155 -10.38 -17.92 -6.76
N GLU A 156 -10.90 -18.69 -7.71
CA GLU A 156 -11.25 -20.11 -7.57
C GLU A 156 -10.70 -20.85 -8.81
N PRO A 157 -10.37 -22.15 -8.76
CA PRO A 157 -9.57 -22.87 -7.79
C PRO A 157 -8.20 -23.26 -8.39
N LEU A 158 -7.16 -23.30 -7.56
CA LEU A 158 -5.83 -23.83 -7.93
C LEU A 158 -5.84 -25.34 -8.27
N GLY A 159 -6.93 -26.06 -7.94
CA GLY A 159 -7.03 -27.51 -8.05
C GLY A 159 -6.86 -28.07 -9.47
N GLY A 160 -7.37 -27.37 -10.50
CA GLY A 160 -7.21 -27.81 -11.89
C GLY A 160 -5.77 -27.75 -12.39
N PHE A 161 -5.00 -26.75 -11.93
CA PHE A 161 -3.60 -26.59 -12.36
C PHE A 161 -2.70 -27.72 -11.85
N THR A 162 -2.90 -28.19 -10.63
CA THR A 162 -2.04 -29.22 -10.01
C THR A 162 -2.10 -30.55 -10.75
N ALA A 163 -3.29 -30.95 -11.23
CA ALA A 163 -3.46 -32.18 -12.00
C ALA A 163 -2.92 -32.07 -13.43
N ASP A 164 -3.13 -30.93 -14.09
CA ASP A 164 -2.79 -30.75 -15.51
C ASP A 164 -1.35 -30.25 -15.75
N ALA A 165 -0.66 -29.71 -14.74
CA ALA A 165 0.63 -29.02 -14.89
C ALA A 165 1.73 -29.84 -15.58
N PHE A 166 1.75 -31.16 -15.39
CA PHE A 166 2.74 -32.05 -16.00
C PHE A 166 2.13 -32.95 -17.08
N VAL A 167 0.93 -33.46 -16.85
CA VAL A 167 0.26 -34.41 -17.76
C VAL A 167 -0.04 -33.74 -19.10
N GLN A 168 -0.58 -32.53 -19.09
CA GLN A 168 -1.02 -31.85 -20.30
C GLN A 168 0.15 -31.40 -21.19
N PRO A 169 1.24 -30.78 -20.68
CA PRO A 169 2.42 -30.49 -21.50
C PRO A 169 3.10 -31.74 -22.03
N ALA A 170 3.19 -32.82 -21.25
CA ALA A 170 3.79 -34.07 -21.70
C ALA A 170 2.97 -34.71 -22.83
N LEU A 171 1.64 -34.74 -22.71
CA LEU A 171 0.74 -35.25 -23.74
C LEU A 171 0.82 -34.43 -25.03
N LEU A 172 0.68 -33.11 -24.94
CA LEU A 172 0.73 -32.22 -26.11
C LEU A 172 2.12 -32.20 -26.77
N GLY A 173 3.19 -32.20 -25.97
CA GLY A 173 4.56 -32.31 -26.45
C GLY A 173 4.83 -33.64 -27.15
N GLY A 174 4.34 -34.75 -26.59
CA GLY A 174 4.42 -36.08 -27.19
C GLY A 174 3.65 -36.17 -28.50
N GLN A 175 2.42 -35.63 -28.56
CA GLN A 175 1.62 -35.55 -29.80
C GLN A 175 2.32 -34.73 -30.88
N ALA A 176 2.87 -33.56 -30.52
CA ALA A 176 3.60 -32.71 -31.45
C ALA A 176 4.87 -33.39 -31.99
N LEU A 177 5.62 -34.07 -31.13
CA LEU A 177 6.81 -34.83 -31.51
C LEU A 177 6.47 -35.99 -32.45
N THR A 178 5.43 -36.77 -32.13
CA THR A 178 4.95 -37.88 -32.97
C THR A 178 4.47 -37.37 -34.34
N ALA A 179 3.71 -36.27 -34.37
CA ALA A 179 3.28 -35.65 -35.62
C ALA A 179 4.47 -35.16 -36.46
N LEU A 180 5.48 -34.55 -35.82
CA LEU A 180 6.68 -34.10 -36.51
C LEU A 180 7.47 -35.27 -37.11
N ILE A 181 7.69 -36.35 -36.35
CA ILE A 181 8.35 -37.58 -36.82
C ILE A 181 7.59 -38.19 -38.01
N PHE A 182 6.26 -38.27 -37.91
CA PHE A 182 5.41 -38.78 -38.99
C PHE A 182 5.58 -37.96 -40.28
N ILE A 183 5.57 -36.62 -40.19
CA ILE A 183 5.75 -35.74 -41.37
C ILE A 183 7.16 -35.92 -41.97
N PHE A 184 8.21 -36.04 -41.15
CA PHE A 184 9.57 -36.29 -41.65
C PHE A 184 9.71 -37.62 -42.40
N ILE A 185 9.05 -38.68 -41.91
CA ILE A 185 9.02 -39.99 -42.57
C ILE A 185 8.31 -39.91 -43.93
N GLN A 186 7.22 -39.15 -44.02
CA GLN A 186 6.47 -38.98 -45.27
C GLN A 186 7.24 -38.11 -46.27
N HIS A 187 7.82 -36.98 -45.84
CA HIS A 187 8.55 -36.08 -46.72
C HIS A 187 9.54 -35.16 -45.96
N PHE A 188 10.84 -35.37 -46.20
CA PHE A 188 11.93 -34.68 -45.49
C PHE A 188 11.82 -33.13 -45.51
N TRP A 189 11.56 -32.53 -46.68
CA TRP A 189 11.49 -31.07 -46.80
C TRP A 189 10.26 -30.45 -46.14
N LEU A 190 9.12 -31.16 -46.09
CA LEU A 190 7.92 -30.67 -45.41
C LEU A 190 8.08 -30.80 -43.89
N GLY A 191 8.74 -31.85 -43.42
CA GLY A 191 9.14 -32.02 -42.02
C GLY A 191 10.05 -30.89 -41.55
N PHE A 192 11.03 -30.46 -42.37
CA PHE A 192 11.91 -29.34 -42.03
C PHE A 192 11.16 -28.01 -41.88
N ILE A 193 10.19 -27.72 -42.74
CA ILE A 193 9.34 -26.52 -42.64
C ILE A 193 8.51 -26.56 -41.34
N ALA A 194 7.90 -27.69 -41.02
CA ALA A 194 7.14 -27.87 -39.78
C ALA A 194 8.03 -27.70 -38.53
N PHE A 195 9.25 -28.27 -38.55
CA PHE A 195 10.24 -28.12 -37.48
C PHE A 195 10.67 -26.67 -37.30
N ALA A 196 11.01 -25.96 -38.39
CA ALA A 196 11.39 -24.56 -38.34
C ALA A 196 10.28 -23.69 -37.74
N MET A 197 9.01 -23.94 -38.12
CA MET A 197 7.87 -23.22 -37.57
C MET A 197 7.67 -23.50 -36.08
N ALA A 198 7.80 -24.76 -35.65
CA ALA A 198 7.72 -25.14 -34.24
C ALA A 198 8.82 -24.45 -33.41
N MET A 199 10.05 -24.38 -33.92
CA MET A 199 11.16 -23.68 -33.25
C MET A 199 10.91 -22.17 -33.14
N ILE A 200 10.34 -21.55 -34.18
CA ILE A 200 9.91 -20.14 -34.14
C ILE A 200 8.87 -19.91 -33.03
N GLN A 201 7.87 -20.79 -32.92
CA GLN A 201 6.85 -20.71 -31.88
C GLN A 201 7.43 -20.86 -30.47
N VAL A 202 8.32 -21.85 -30.25
CA VAL A 202 9.00 -22.07 -28.97
C VAL A 202 9.95 -20.91 -28.61
N GLY A 203 10.53 -20.22 -29.60
CA GLY A 203 11.40 -19.06 -29.35
C GLY A 203 10.68 -17.74 -29.08
N ILE A 204 9.56 -17.46 -29.77
CA ILE A 204 8.85 -16.16 -29.70
C ILE A 204 7.80 -16.16 -28.58
N ILE A 205 6.96 -17.19 -28.48
CA ILE A 205 5.81 -17.19 -27.57
C ILE A 205 6.22 -17.06 -26.09
N PRO A 206 7.23 -17.78 -25.57
CA PRO A 206 7.65 -17.62 -24.18
C PRO A 206 8.20 -16.22 -23.88
N ARG A 207 8.91 -15.59 -24.83
CA ARG A 207 9.41 -14.22 -24.67
C ARG A 207 8.26 -13.21 -24.53
N MET A 208 7.23 -13.32 -25.36
CA MET A 208 6.05 -12.46 -25.26
C MET A 208 5.24 -12.74 -23.97
N ARG A 209 5.19 -13.99 -23.51
CA ARG A 209 4.51 -14.37 -22.26
C ARG A 209 5.18 -13.80 -21.00
N ARG A 210 6.47 -13.43 -21.02
CA ARG A 210 7.15 -12.81 -19.86
C ARG A 210 6.43 -11.54 -19.41
N ARG A 211 6.07 -10.65 -20.34
CA ARG A 211 5.32 -9.43 -20.05
C ARG A 211 3.96 -9.70 -19.42
N LEU A 212 3.28 -10.75 -19.88
CA LEU A 212 1.98 -11.17 -19.33
C LEU A 212 2.12 -11.63 -17.86
N ILE A 213 3.21 -12.33 -17.52
CA ILE A 213 3.50 -12.79 -16.16
C ILE A 213 3.80 -11.60 -15.24
N GLU A 214 4.60 -10.63 -15.70
CA GLU A 214 4.90 -9.39 -14.97
C GLU A 214 3.61 -8.62 -14.63
N LEU A 215 2.77 -8.34 -15.63
CA LEU A 215 1.49 -7.68 -15.44
C LEU A 215 0.55 -8.50 -14.54
N GLY A 216 0.60 -9.83 -14.62
CA GLY A 216 -0.15 -10.72 -13.73
C GLY A 216 0.26 -10.59 -12.26
N ARG A 217 1.56 -10.42 -11.99
CA ARG A 217 2.10 -10.14 -10.65
C ARG A 217 1.72 -8.75 -10.17
N GLU A 218 1.83 -7.72 -11.02
CA GLU A 218 1.38 -6.37 -10.70
C GLU A 218 -0.10 -6.34 -10.32
N ARG A 219 -0.96 -6.99 -11.13
CA ARG A 219 -2.39 -7.16 -10.85
C ARG A 219 -2.63 -7.74 -9.46
N GLN A 220 -1.90 -8.80 -9.09
CA GLN A 220 -2.06 -9.46 -7.79
C GLN A 220 -1.68 -8.52 -6.62
N LEU A 221 -0.59 -7.77 -6.76
CA LEU A 221 -0.18 -6.79 -5.75
C LEU A 221 -1.21 -5.66 -5.61
N THR A 222 -1.67 -5.09 -6.73
CA THR A 222 -2.69 -4.02 -6.70
C THR A 222 -4.04 -4.48 -6.14
N ALA A 223 -4.43 -5.74 -6.39
CA ALA A 223 -5.65 -6.31 -5.81
C ALA A 223 -5.53 -6.49 -4.29
N ARG A 224 -4.37 -6.90 -3.78
CA ARG A 224 -4.11 -6.97 -2.33
C ARG A 224 -4.13 -5.57 -1.68
N GLN A 225 -3.56 -4.57 -2.34
CA GLN A 225 -3.57 -3.19 -1.87
C GLN A 225 -5.00 -2.62 -1.82
N LEU A 226 -5.83 -2.92 -2.81
CA LEU A 226 -7.25 -2.54 -2.79
C LEU A 226 -7.99 -3.20 -1.61
N ALA A 227 -7.79 -4.50 -1.42
CA ALA A 227 -8.41 -5.24 -0.32
C ALA A 227 -8.02 -4.69 1.06
N GLY A 228 -6.72 -4.45 1.26
CA GLY A 228 -6.20 -3.80 2.47
C GLY A 228 -6.84 -2.43 2.69
N ARG A 229 -7.00 -1.63 1.63
CA ARG A 229 -7.66 -0.33 1.74
C ARG A 229 -9.15 -0.43 2.09
N VAL A 230 -9.87 -1.40 1.53
CA VAL A 230 -11.28 -1.66 1.89
C VAL A 230 -11.39 -2.05 3.37
N ALA A 231 -10.47 -2.87 3.88
CA ALA A 231 -10.44 -3.20 5.30
C ALA A 231 -10.19 -1.96 6.18
N GLU A 232 -9.29 -1.06 5.79
CA GLU A 232 -9.06 0.21 6.51
C GLU A 232 -10.30 1.13 6.51
N ILE A 233 -11.05 1.19 5.41
CA ILE A 233 -12.29 1.97 5.32
C ILE A 233 -13.33 1.40 6.30
N VAL A 234 -13.45 0.07 6.40
CA VAL A 234 -14.38 -0.58 7.32
C VAL A 234 -13.97 -0.35 8.77
N ASP A 235 -12.70 -0.55 9.12
CA ASP A 235 -12.20 -0.32 10.49
C ASP A 235 -12.28 1.15 10.91
N GLY A 236 -12.17 2.08 9.95
CA GLY A 236 -12.18 3.53 10.17
C GLY A 236 -13.50 4.24 9.88
N ILE A 237 -14.60 3.50 9.69
CA ILE A 237 -15.87 4.05 9.18
C ILE A 237 -16.44 5.18 10.04
N ASP A 238 -16.34 5.06 11.37
CA ASP A 238 -16.78 6.09 12.32
C ASP A 238 -16.02 7.40 12.11
N THR A 239 -14.71 7.30 11.82
CA THR A 239 -13.87 8.45 11.52
C THR A 239 -14.24 9.05 10.16
N ILE A 240 -14.59 8.24 9.16
CA ILE A 240 -14.99 8.76 7.84
C ILE A 240 -16.26 9.62 7.95
N HIS A 241 -17.26 9.14 8.67
CA HIS A 241 -18.52 9.86 8.87
C HIS A 241 -18.38 11.07 9.79
N ALA A 242 -17.65 10.95 10.90
CA ALA A 242 -17.45 12.05 11.84
C ALA A 242 -16.68 13.23 11.22
N TYR A 243 -15.82 12.96 10.22
CA TYR A 243 -14.98 13.96 9.59
C TYR A 243 -15.41 14.34 8.16
N ASP A 244 -16.52 13.82 7.62
CA ASP A 244 -16.98 14.09 6.24
C ASP A 244 -15.88 13.88 5.18
N THR A 245 -15.23 12.72 5.20
CA THR A 245 -14.16 12.37 4.25
C THR A 245 -14.59 11.30 3.25
N SER A 246 -15.87 10.94 3.24
CA SER A 246 -16.46 9.92 2.35
C SER A 246 -16.09 10.14 0.87
N ASN A 247 -16.04 11.41 0.41
CA ASN A 247 -15.70 11.73 -0.97
C ASN A 247 -14.20 11.62 -1.30
N TYR A 248 -13.31 11.84 -0.32
CA TYR A 248 -11.89 11.55 -0.44
C TYR A 248 -11.65 10.04 -0.58
N GLU A 249 -12.34 9.23 0.22
CA GLU A 249 -12.26 7.76 0.15
C GLU A 249 -12.78 7.22 -1.19
N ARG A 250 -13.88 7.80 -1.71
CA ARG A 250 -14.38 7.50 -3.06
C ARG A 250 -13.35 7.79 -4.15
N ALA A 251 -12.64 8.92 -4.05
CA ALA A 251 -11.61 9.31 -5.01
C ALA A 251 -10.42 8.32 -4.99
N ASP A 252 -9.93 7.94 -3.81
CA ASP A 252 -8.85 6.96 -3.65
C ASP A 252 -9.23 5.59 -4.24
N ILE A 253 -10.43 5.08 -3.91
CA ILE A 253 -10.91 3.79 -4.42
C ILE A 253 -11.13 3.84 -5.94
N ALA A 254 -11.68 4.93 -6.47
CA ALA A 254 -11.86 5.11 -7.91
C ALA A 254 -10.53 5.11 -8.68
N ALA A 255 -9.49 5.74 -8.11
CA ALA A 255 -8.14 5.76 -8.67
C ALA A 255 -7.49 4.36 -8.64
N ARG A 256 -7.57 3.64 -7.51
CA ARG A 256 -7.06 2.26 -7.38
C ARG A 256 -7.73 1.29 -8.34
N LEU A 257 -9.05 1.35 -8.46
CA LEU A 257 -9.81 0.55 -9.43
C LEU A 257 -9.43 0.91 -10.88
N GLY A 258 -9.19 2.19 -11.17
CA GLY A 258 -8.70 2.63 -12.48
C GLY A 258 -7.34 2.02 -12.84
N ARG A 259 -6.40 1.98 -11.89
CA ARG A 259 -5.10 1.34 -12.07
C ARG A 259 -5.23 -0.16 -12.33
N ILE A 260 -6.06 -0.86 -11.56
CA ILE A 260 -6.32 -2.30 -11.76
C ILE A 260 -6.92 -2.54 -13.15
N PHE A 261 -7.90 -1.72 -13.56
CA PHE A 261 -8.52 -1.81 -14.87
C PHE A 261 -7.48 -1.66 -15.99
N LYS A 262 -6.57 -0.67 -15.90
CA LYS A 262 -5.51 -0.46 -16.89
C LYS A 262 -4.58 -1.68 -17.00
N ILE A 263 -4.09 -2.19 -15.86
CA ILE A 263 -3.23 -3.39 -15.83
C ILE A 263 -3.95 -4.57 -16.48
N ARG A 264 -5.24 -4.79 -16.17
CA ARG A 264 -6.02 -5.87 -16.75
C ARG A 264 -6.28 -5.68 -18.24
N TYR A 265 -6.54 -4.46 -18.67
CA TYR A 265 -6.68 -4.13 -20.09
C TYR A 265 -5.39 -4.45 -20.85
N ASP A 266 -4.22 -4.11 -20.31
CA ASP A 266 -2.92 -4.42 -20.90
C ASP A 266 -2.67 -5.94 -20.96
N ILE A 267 -3.04 -6.68 -19.89
CA ILE A 267 -3.04 -8.16 -19.87
C ILE A 267 -3.88 -8.70 -21.04
N TYR A 268 -5.08 -8.16 -21.25
CA TYR A 268 -5.97 -8.61 -22.33
C TYR A 268 -5.38 -8.34 -23.72
N GLN A 269 -4.83 -7.14 -23.94
CA GLN A 269 -4.17 -6.81 -25.21
C GLN A 269 -3.01 -7.77 -25.50
N TRP A 270 -2.10 -7.96 -24.55
CA TRP A 270 -0.96 -8.87 -24.72
C TRP A 270 -1.39 -10.33 -24.87
N LYS A 271 -2.36 -10.79 -24.06
CA LYS A 271 -2.90 -12.15 -24.14
C LYS A 271 -3.48 -12.43 -25.53
N PHE A 272 -4.28 -11.52 -26.06
CA PHE A 272 -4.90 -11.72 -27.37
C PHE A 272 -3.94 -11.46 -28.52
N LEU A 273 -2.91 -10.62 -28.36
CA LEU A 273 -1.81 -10.51 -29.32
C LEU A 273 -1.02 -11.82 -29.41
N VAL A 274 -0.69 -12.44 -28.28
CA VAL A 274 -0.03 -13.76 -28.25
C VAL A 274 -0.92 -14.83 -28.88
N LYS A 275 -2.23 -14.82 -28.60
CA LYS A 275 -3.19 -15.75 -29.23
C LYS A 275 -3.31 -15.51 -30.74
N PHE A 276 -3.34 -14.25 -31.17
CA PHE A 276 -3.34 -13.87 -32.59
C PHE A 276 -2.09 -14.39 -33.28
N LEU A 277 -0.89 -14.11 -32.75
CA LEU A 277 0.37 -14.58 -33.32
C LEU A 277 0.44 -16.11 -33.35
N ASN A 278 0.04 -16.78 -32.28
CA ASN A 278 -0.01 -18.24 -32.23
C ASN A 278 -0.93 -18.80 -33.33
N ASN A 279 -2.13 -18.24 -33.48
CA ASN A 279 -3.08 -18.67 -34.51
C ASN A 279 -2.57 -18.35 -35.92
N PHE A 280 -1.89 -17.21 -36.12
CA PHE A 280 -1.29 -16.84 -37.39
C PHE A 280 -0.17 -17.81 -37.77
N LEU A 281 0.77 -18.09 -36.86
CA LEU A 281 1.85 -19.05 -37.07
C LEU A 281 1.31 -20.47 -37.32
N ALA A 282 0.25 -20.86 -36.62
CA ALA A 282 -0.40 -22.16 -36.84
C ALA A 282 -1.04 -22.27 -38.24
N GLN A 283 -1.63 -21.19 -38.75
CA GLN A 283 -2.24 -21.15 -40.09
C GLN A 283 -1.22 -20.89 -41.22
N LEU A 284 -0.05 -20.36 -40.88
CA LEU A 284 1.06 -20.20 -41.82
C LEU A 284 1.63 -21.56 -42.28
N THR A 285 1.61 -22.58 -41.43
CA THR A 285 2.07 -23.93 -41.79
C THR A 285 1.23 -24.55 -42.93
N PRO A 286 -0.12 -24.63 -42.86
CA PRO A 286 -0.96 -25.03 -43.99
C PRO A 286 -0.75 -24.17 -45.24
N PHE A 287 -0.59 -22.85 -45.11
CA PHE A 287 -0.28 -21.98 -46.24
C PHE A 287 1.02 -22.40 -46.95
N LEU A 288 2.10 -22.64 -46.19
CA LEU A 288 3.37 -23.10 -46.75
C LEU A 288 3.23 -24.50 -47.37
N PHE A 289 2.40 -25.38 -46.79
CA PHE A 289 2.11 -26.69 -47.36
C PHE A 289 1.35 -26.58 -48.69
N TYR A 290 0.36 -25.69 -48.80
CA TYR A 290 -0.33 -25.44 -50.06
C TYR A 290 0.57 -24.83 -51.13
N CYS A 291 1.37 -23.83 -50.77
CA CYS A 291 2.22 -23.13 -51.72
C CYS A 291 3.41 -23.99 -52.19
N ILE A 292 4.15 -24.60 -51.25
CA ILE A 292 5.38 -25.36 -51.54
C ILE A 292 5.06 -26.82 -51.88
N GLY A 293 4.18 -27.46 -51.09
CA GLY A 293 3.72 -28.82 -51.38
C GLY A 293 2.94 -28.87 -52.70
N GLY A 294 2.06 -27.90 -52.95
CA GLY A 294 1.37 -27.76 -54.23
C GLY A 294 2.33 -27.57 -55.41
N TYR A 295 3.37 -26.75 -55.27
CA TYR A 295 4.42 -26.62 -56.30
C TYR A 295 5.14 -27.95 -56.58
N LEU A 296 5.52 -28.69 -55.53
CA LEU A 296 6.21 -29.98 -55.67
C LEU A 296 5.31 -31.07 -56.30
N THR A 297 4.01 -31.02 -56.03
CA THR A 297 2.99 -31.83 -56.72
C THR A 297 2.87 -31.48 -58.20
N ILE A 298 2.86 -30.18 -58.55
CA ILE A 298 2.81 -29.72 -59.95
C ILE A 298 4.02 -30.21 -60.75
N VAL A 299 5.20 -30.25 -60.12
CA VAL A 299 6.44 -30.77 -60.73
C VAL A 299 6.49 -32.32 -60.76
N GLY A 300 5.43 -33.00 -60.30
CA GLY A 300 5.29 -34.46 -60.35
C GLY A 300 6.08 -35.22 -59.28
N ARG A 301 6.48 -34.55 -58.19
CA ARG A 301 7.29 -35.15 -57.10
C ARG A 301 6.48 -35.59 -55.87
N LEU A 302 5.15 -35.41 -55.85
CA LEU A 302 4.29 -35.65 -54.67
C LEU A 302 2.85 -36.06 -55.06
N ASP A 303 2.24 -37.01 -54.35
CA ASP A 303 0.88 -37.56 -54.63
C ASP A 303 -0.27 -36.76 -53.96
N VAL A 304 -1.40 -36.60 -54.65
CA VAL A 304 -2.47 -35.65 -54.31
C VAL A 304 -3.50 -36.20 -53.32
N GLY A 305 -3.67 -37.53 -53.24
CA GLY A 305 -4.69 -38.18 -52.41
C GLY A 305 -4.47 -38.07 -50.90
N GLN A 306 -3.21 -37.98 -50.44
CA GLN A 306 -2.86 -37.91 -49.02
C GLN A 306 -2.92 -36.48 -48.43
N LEU A 307 -2.75 -35.45 -49.26
CA LEU A 307 -2.82 -34.04 -48.84
C LEU A 307 -4.25 -33.62 -48.43
N VAL A 308 -5.26 -34.27 -49.01
CA VAL A 308 -6.71 -33.96 -48.89
C VAL A 308 -7.40 -34.70 -47.74
N ALA A 309 -7.03 -35.95 -47.45
CA ALA A 309 -7.59 -36.72 -46.33
C ALA A 309 -7.31 -36.06 -44.96
N VAL A 310 -6.19 -35.35 -44.87
CA VAL A 310 -5.68 -34.69 -43.65
C VAL A 310 -6.33 -33.33 -43.40
N ILE A 311 -6.76 -32.61 -44.44
CA ILE A 311 -7.60 -31.41 -44.27
C ILE A 311 -8.95 -31.82 -43.74
N ASN A 312 -9.50 -32.98 -44.16
CA ASN A 312 -10.86 -33.47 -43.83
C ASN A 312 -11.06 -33.99 -42.39
N ALA A 313 -9.99 -34.22 -41.62
CA ALA A 313 -10.09 -34.23 -40.14
C ALA A 313 -10.37 -32.82 -39.55
N TYR A 314 -10.59 -31.84 -40.42
CA TYR A 314 -10.84 -30.41 -40.27
C TYR A 314 -11.46 -29.92 -38.96
N LYS A 315 -12.34 -30.71 -38.35
CA LYS A 315 -13.46 -30.08 -37.68
C LYS A 315 -14.19 -30.93 -36.68
N GLU A 316 -13.70 -32.09 -36.23
CA GLU A 316 -14.27 -32.69 -35.01
C GLU A 316 -14.11 -31.62 -33.92
N LEU A 317 -15.01 -30.65 -33.66
CA LEU A 317 -16.44 -30.58 -33.32
C LEU A 317 -16.82 -30.97 -31.88
N PRO A 318 -15.88 -31.18 -30.92
CA PRO A 318 -16.16 -31.00 -29.50
C PRO A 318 -16.10 -29.52 -29.05
N GLY A 319 -15.34 -28.67 -29.73
CA GLY A 319 -14.91 -27.36 -29.19
C GLY A 319 -16.04 -26.41 -28.78
N PRO A 320 -16.89 -25.92 -29.70
CA PRO A 320 -17.91 -24.92 -29.38
C PRO A 320 -18.99 -25.42 -28.41
N LEU A 321 -19.39 -26.69 -28.50
CA LEU A 321 -20.39 -27.28 -27.61
C LEU A 321 -19.84 -27.42 -26.19
N LYS A 322 -18.60 -27.88 -26.04
CA LYS A 322 -17.92 -27.96 -24.74
C LYS A 322 -17.73 -26.57 -24.13
N GLU A 323 -17.28 -25.58 -24.91
CA GLU A 323 -17.13 -24.20 -24.44
C GLU A 323 -18.47 -23.58 -23.98
N LEU A 324 -19.60 -23.95 -24.59
CA LEU A 324 -20.92 -23.51 -24.18
C LEU A 324 -21.36 -24.14 -22.85
N ILE A 325 -21.10 -25.44 -22.65
CA ILE A 325 -21.37 -26.14 -21.38
C ILE A 325 -20.49 -25.57 -20.25
N ASP A 326 -19.20 -25.38 -20.53
CA ASP A 326 -18.27 -24.78 -19.57
C ASP A 326 -18.69 -23.35 -19.22
N TRP A 327 -19.14 -22.56 -20.20
CA TRP A 327 -19.69 -21.23 -19.95
C TRP A 327 -20.96 -21.26 -19.08
N GLU A 328 -21.88 -22.20 -19.34
CA GLU A 328 -23.11 -22.36 -18.57
C GLU A 328 -22.80 -22.67 -17.09
N LEU A 329 -21.87 -23.60 -16.84
CA LEU A 329 -21.40 -23.95 -15.50
C LEU A 329 -20.75 -22.75 -14.79
N VAL A 330 -19.85 -22.04 -15.47
CA VAL A 330 -19.20 -20.83 -14.91
C VAL A 330 -20.21 -19.72 -14.67
N ARG A 331 -21.21 -19.55 -15.54
CA ARG A 331 -22.27 -18.55 -15.36
C ARG A 331 -23.10 -18.84 -14.11
N GLN A 332 -23.45 -20.11 -13.88
CA GLN A 332 -24.20 -20.53 -12.70
C GLN A 332 -23.42 -20.27 -11.41
N ASP A 333 -22.14 -20.63 -11.36
CA ASP A 333 -21.25 -20.35 -10.22
C ASP A 333 -21.15 -18.84 -9.93
N VAL A 334 -20.93 -18.02 -10.96
CA VAL A 334 -20.83 -16.56 -10.81
C VAL A 334 -22.17 -15.94 -10.36
N GLN A 335 -23.30 -16.49 -10.79
CA GLN A 335 -24.63 -16.03 -10.33
C GLN A 335 -24.82 -16.27 -8.84
N VAL A 336 -24.46 -17.46 -8.32
CA VAL A 336 -24.57 -17.78 -6.88
C VAL A 336 -23.68 -16.84 -6.05
N LYS A 337 -22.43 -16.62 -6.48
CA LYS A 337 -21.52 -15.68 -5.80
C LYS A 337 -22.06 -14.25 -5.82
N TYR A 338 -22.66 -13.83 -6.94
CA TYR A 338 -23.27 -12.52 -7.05
C TYR A 338 -24.47 -12.37 -6.10
N GLU A 339 -25.33 -13.39 -6.00
CA GLU A 339 -26.46 -13.40 -5.05
C GLU A 339 -25.98 -13.29 -3.60
N GLN A 340 -24.97 -14.07 -3.20
CA GLN A 340 -24.36 -13.98 -1.86
C GLN A 340 -23.81 -12.58 -1.56
N VAL A 341 -23.11 -11.97 -2.52
CA VAL A 341 -22.60 -10.60 -2.37
C VAL A 341 -23.75 -9.59 -2.29
N VAL A 342 -24.81 -9.74 -3.08
CA VAL A 342 -25.95 -8.81 -3.01
C VAL A 342 -26.68 -8.93 -1.67
N GLU A 343 -26.93 -10.14 -1.18
CA GLU A 343 -27.58 -10.38 0.11
C GLU A 343 -26.79 -9.76 1.27
N GLN A 344 -25.47 -9.95 1.29
CA GLN A 344 -24.60 -9.40 2.34
C GLN A 344 -24.48 -7.86 2.28
N PHE A 345 -24.80 -7.24 1.15
CA PHE A 345 -24.77 -5.78 0.96
C PHE A 345 -26.17 -5.16 0.80
N GLU A 346 -27.22 -5.90 1.17
CA GLU A 346 -28.58 -5.41 1.42
C GLU A 346 -28.73 -5.13 2.92
N ALA A 347 -28.58 -3.86 3.33
CA ALA A 347 -28.89 -3.40 4.68
C ALA A 347 -30.31 -2.83 4.73
N ASP A 348 -31.04 -3.08 5.83
CA ASP A 348 -32.43 -2.61 6.03
C ASP A 348 -32.54 -1.08 6.01
N GLU A 349 -31.51 -0.39 6.53
CA GLU A 349 -31.41 1.07 6.53
C GLU A 349 -30.03 1.50 6.01
N MET A 350 -30.01 2.35 4.99
CA MET A 350 -28.80 2.96 4.42
C MET A 350 -28.89 4.48 4.51
N ILE A 351 -27.75 5.13 4.71
CA ILE A 351 -27.62 6.59 4.62
C ILE A 351 -27.96 7.01 3.17
N ALA A 352 -28.84 8.00 3.05
CA ALA A 352 -29.30 8.51 1.76
C ALA A 352 -28.12 9.16 0.99
N PRO A 353 -27.97 8.95 -0.33
CA PRO A 353 -26.85 9.50 -1.10
C PRO A 353 -26.72 11.03 -0.99
N GLU A 354 -27.84 11.73 -0.85
CA GLU A 354 -27.93 13.18 -0.78
C GLU A 354 -27.22 13.75 0.45
N ILE A 355 -27.16 12.97 1.54
CA ILE A 355 -26.48 13.34 2.78
C ILE A 355 -24.96 13.47 2.56
N GLN A 356 -24.39 12.71 1.62
CA GLN A 356 -22.95 12.68 1.33
C GLN A 356 -22.58 13.41 0.04
N ALA A 357 -23.55 14.09 -0.58
CA ALA A 357 -23.33 14.88 -1.77
C ALA A 357 -22.32 15.99 -1.47
N ILE A 358 -21.42 16.26 -2.43
CA ILE A 358 -20.55 17.43 -2.32
C ILE A 358 -21.45 18.67 -2.41
N ASP A 359 -21.47 19.44 -1.35
CA ASP A 359 -22.00 20.79 -1.38
C ASP A 359 -20.83 21.78 -1.55
N ALA A 360 -20.86 22.50 -2.66
CA ALA A 360 -19.84 23.47 -3.03
C ALA A 360 -20.07 24.85 -2.39
N GLU A 361 -21.26 25.08 -1.80
CA GLU A 361 -21.55 26.35 -1.13
C GLU A 361 -20.99 26.35 0.30
N SER A 362 -20.57 27.53 0.76
CA SER A 362 -20.09 27.75 2.13
C SER A 362 -21.23 27.45 3.10
N GLN A 363 -21.20 26.26 3.69
CA GLN A 363 -22.23 25.81 4.63
C GLN A 363 -22.38 26.79 5.79
N PRO A 364 -23.61 27.17 6.17
CA PRO A 364 -23.85 28.06 7.30
C PRO A 364 -23.28 27.46 8.60
N ALA A 365 -22.82 28.32 9.50
CA ALA A 365 -22.41 27.90 10.83
C ALA A 365 -23.61 27.33 11.60
N LEU A 366 -23.39 26.29 12.41
CA LEU A 366 -24.35 25.72 13.35
C LEU A 366 -24.53 26.66 14.55
N ASN A 367 -25.15 27.80 14.33
CA ASN A 367 -25.39 28.82 15.35
C ASN A 367 -26.60 28.52 16.25
N HIS A 368 -27.18 27.32 16.13
CA HIS A 368 -28.34 26.90 16.91
C HIS A 368 -27.95 25.84 17.95
N PRO A 369 -28.62 25.77 19.10
CA PRO A 369 -28.33 24.78 20.14
C PRO A 369 -28.49 23.33 19.67
N LEU A 370 -27.56 22.46 20.05
CA LEU A 370 -27.74 21.01 19.95
C LEU A 370 -28.63 20.54 21.10
N SER A 371 -29.75 19.90 20.77
CA SER A 371 -30.74 19.46 21.75
C SER A 371 -31.13 18.00 21.56
N THR A 372 -31.17 17.23 22.65
CA THR A 372 -31.74 15.88 22.68
C THR A 372 -33.09 15.93 23.37
N THR A 373 -34.06 15.17 22.86
CA THR A 373 -35.39 15.05 23.49
C THR A 373 -35.72 13.57 23.64
N ASN A 374 -35.89 13.14 24.89
CA ASN A 374 -36.28 11.78 25.25
C ASN A 374 -35.38 10.70 24.60
N LEU A 375 -34.08 10.93 24.59
CA LEU A 375 -33.10 10.12 23.88
C LEU A 375 -33.00 8.70 24.48
N LEU A 376 -33.02 7.70 23.62
CA LEU A 376 -32.85 6.28 23.95
C LEU A 376 -31.71 5.70 23.11
N ILE A 377 -30.77 5.03 23.78
CA ILE A 377 -29.67 4.32 23.13
C ILE A 377 -29.60 2.91 23.71
N ASP A 378 -29.46 1.93 22.83
CA ASP A 378 -29.24 0.55 23.22
C ASP A 378 -27.74 0.24 23.26
N ASP A 379 -27.34 -0.62 24.19
CA ASP A 379 -26.00 -1.19 24.23
C ASP A 379 -25.85 -2.30 23.16
N ASP A 380 -24.63 -2.82 23.02
CA ASP A 380 -24.29 -3.82 22.00
C ASP A 380 -24.94 -5.20 22.24
N ILE A 381 -25.53 -5.43 23.41
CA ILE A 381 -26.19 -6.69 23.84
C ILE A 381 -27.73 -6.50 23.90
N GLY A 382 -28.23 -5.30 23.60
CA GLY A 382 -29.66 -4.95 23.60
C GLY A 382 -30.20 -4.44 24.95
N GLY A 383 -29.34 -4.17 25.93
CA GLY A 383 -29.67 -3.40 27.13
C GLY A 383 -29.79 -1.90 26.83
N ARG A 384 -30.27 -1.11 27.80
CA ARG A 384 -30.39 0.34 27.64
C ARG A 384 -29.12 1.02 28.12
N ALA A 385 -28.42 1.70 27.21
CA ALA A 385 -27.23 2.49 27.49
C ALA A 385 -27.57 3.95 27.86
N LEU A 386 -28.64 4.50 27.28
CA LEU A 386 -29.25 5.77 27.72
C LEU A 386 -30.76 5.66 27.79
N GLU A 387 -31.33 6.26 28.83
CA GLU A 387 -32.76 6.28 29.08
C GLU A 387 -33.30 7.72 29.23
N HIS A 388 -34.20 8.11 28.33
CA HIS A 388 -35.00 9.34 28.42
C HIS A 388 -34.20 10.65 28.60
N VAL A 389 -32.98 10.73 28.06
CA VAL A 389 -32.08 11.89 28.26
C VAL A 389 -32.52 13.09 27.42
N THR A 390 -32.73 14.23 28.10
CA THR A 390 -33.09 15.51 27.47
C THR A 390 -32.09 16.58 27.92
N VAL A 391 -31.26 17.04 26.99
CA VAL A 391 -30.20 18.03 27.23
C VAL A 391 -30.21 19.05 26.11
N LYS A 392 -29.88 20.30 26.43
CA LYS A 392 -29.67 21.39 25.47
C LYS A 392 -28.31 22.04 25.72
N ILE A 393 -27.48 22.09 24.67
CA ILE A 393 -26.15 22.71 24.67
C ILE A 393 -26.20 23.93 23.76
N ALA A 394 -25.95 25.11 24.31
CA ALA A 394 -25.95 26.36 23.55
C ALA A 394 -24.60 26.61 22.86
N PRO A 395 -24.56 27.34 21.72
CA PRO A 395 -23.32 27.81 21.13
C PRO A 395 -22.48 28.61 22.15
N GLY A 396 -21.17 28.38 22.18
CA GLY A 396 -20.24 29.07 23.10
C GLY A 396 -20.30 28.61 24.56
N GLU A 397 -21.08 27.57 24.85
CA GLU A 397 -21.15 26.95 26.18
C GLU A 397 -20.02 25.92 26.36
N THR A 398 -19.42 25.89 27.55
CA THR A 398 -18.44 24.86 27.94
C THR A 398 -19.08 23.92 28.97
N VAL A 399 -19.27 22.66 28.61
CA VAL A 399 -19.99 21.66 29.38
C VAL A 399 -19.07 20.48 29.68
N ALA A 400 -18.89 20.16 30.96
CA ALA A 400 -18.27 18.91 31.40
C ALA A 400 -19.35 17.84 31.62
N ILE A 401 -19.06 16.62 31.21
CA ILE A 401 -19.87 15.43 31.52
C ILE A 401 -19.04 14.55 32.45
N ILE A 402 -19.60 14.22 33.61
CA ILE A 402 -18.99 13.37 34.64
C ILE A 402 -19.85 12.13 34.92
N GLY A 403 -19.20 11.05 35.33
CA GLY A 403 -19.86 9.78 35.62
C GLY A 403 -18.88 8.60 35.60
N THR A 404 -19.28 7.47 36.14
CA THR A 404 -18.51 6.22 36.08
C THR A 404 -18.35 5.75 34.61
N ALA A 405 -17.44 4.80 34.35
CA ALA A 405 -17.38 4.20 33.02
C ALA A 405 -18.71 3.53 32.67
N ALA A 406 -19.21 3.79 31.46
CA ALA A 406 -20.53 3.36 30.98
C ALA A 406 -21.74 3.93 31.77
N SER A 407 -21.60 5.09 32.41
CA SER A 407 -22.75 5.78 33.02
C SER A 407 -23.69 6.43 32.00
N GLY A 408 -23.31 6.47 30.71
CA GLY A 408 -24.12 6.97 29.61
C GLY A 408 -23.63 8.30 29.00
N GLY A 409 -22.79 9.05 29.71
CA GLY A 409 -22.28 10.34 29.22
C GLY A 409 -21.43 10.23 27.95
N ASP A 410 -20.69 9.14 27.81
CA ASP A 410 -19.96 8.73 26.61
C ASP A 410 -20.91 8.49 25.41
N ARG A 411 -22.04 7.82 25.64
CA ARG A 411 -23.06 7.58 24.60
C ARG A 411 -23.77 8.86 24.16
N LEU A 412 -23.99 9.80 25.08
CA LEU A 412 -24.53 11.12 24.72
C LEU A 412 -23.55 11.85 23.78
N ALA A 413 -22.26 11.82 24.08
CA ALA A 413 -21.24 12.42 23.23
C ALA A 413 -21.17 11.75 21.84
N GLU A 414 -21.23 10.42 21.77
CA GLU A 414 -21.27 9.67 20.51
C GLU A 414 -22.47 10.06 19.63
N VAL A 415 -23.65 10.26 20.21
CA VAL A 415 -24.86 10.66 19.48
C VAL A 415 -24.80 12.10 19.01
N LEU A 416 -24.35 13.03 19.86
CA LEU A 416 -24.16 14.43 19.48
C LEU A 416 -23.13 14.59 18.35
N ALA A 417 -22.16 13.68 18.29
CA ALA A 417 -21.15 13.60 17.23
C ALA A 417 -21.60 12.79 16.01
N ARG A 418 -22.82 12.23 16.00
CA ARG A 418 -23.35 11.37 14.92
C ARG A 418 -22.50 10.11 14.67
N VAL A 419 -21.80 9.63 15.69
CA VAL A 419 -21.06 8.36 15.66
C VAL A 419 -22.02 7.20 15.90
N VAL A 420 -23.01 7.40 16.78
CA VAL A 420 -24.05 6.42 17.12
C VAL A 420 -25.43 6.97 16.78
N TRP A 421 -26.31 6.11 16.26
CA TRP A 421 -27.70 6.45 15.95
C TRP A 421 -28.59 6.11 17.14
N PRO A 422 -29.54 6.99 17.50
CA PRO A 422 -30.47 6.72 18.59
C PRO A 422 -31.46 5.59 18.25
N ALA A 423 -31.81 4.78 19.24
CA ALA A 423 -32.89 3.79 19.15
C ALA A 423 -34.28 4.45 19.25
N GLY A 424 -34.36 5.61 19.89
CA GLY A 424 -35.57 6.41 20.03
C GLY A 424 -35.28 7.82 20.54
N GLY A 425 -36.30 8.69 20.49
CA GLY A 425 -36.14 10.11 20.77
C GLY A 425 -35.71 10.91 19.54
N LYS A 426 -35.29 12.16 19.75
CA LYS A 426 -34.83 13.05 18.66
C LYS A 426 -33.58 13.81 19.08
N VAL A 427 -32.73 14.10 18.10
CA VAL A 427 -31.54 14.94 18.24
C VAL A 427 -31.63 16.03 17.18
N THR A 428 -31.54 17.28 17.61
CA THR A 428 -31.84 18.45 16.77
C THR A 428 -30.74 19.48 16.86
N ALA A 429 -30.47 20.16 15.76
CA ALA A 429 -29.65 21.36 15.70
C ALA A 429 -30.56 22.54 15.37
N GLY A 430 -31.05 23.25 16.39
CA GLY A 430 -32.17 24.17 16.22
C GLY A 430 -33.46 23.40 15.94
N ASP A 431 -34.10 23.66 14.80
CA ASP A 431 -35.35 23.00 14.39
C ASP A 431 -35.13 21.77 13.49
N ASP A 432 -33.91 21.59 12.97
CA ASP A 432 -33.57 20.50 12.05
C ASP A 432 -33.10 19.25 12.79
N ASP A 433 -33.47 18.07 12.27
CA ASP A 433 -32.96 16.80 12.76
C ASP A 433 -31.49 16.61 12.36
N LEU A 434 -30.62 16.42 13.36
CA LEU A 434 -29.17 16.31 13.19
C LEU A 434 -28.79 15.18 12.23
N PHE A 435 -29.54 14.07 12.24
CA PHE A 435 -29.24 12.89 11.42
C PHE A 435 -29.73 13.02 9.97
N SER A 436 -30.61 13.98 9.69
CA SER A 436 -31.05 14.32 8.32
C SER A 436 -30.17 15.37 7.64
N LEU A 437 -29.34 16.09 8.41
CA LEU A 437 -28.44 17.09 7.85
C LEU A 437 -27.35 16.42 6.99
N PRO A 438 -26.87 17.10 5.92
CA PRO A 438 -25.73 16.63 5.14
C PRO A 438 -24.49 16.40 6.02
N GLU A 439 -23.71 15.37 5.72
CA GLU A 439 -22.40 15.13 6.36
C GLU A 439 -21.47 16.33 6.14
N ALA A 440 -21.58 17.03 5.01
CA ALA A 440 -20.89 18.28 4.75
C ALA A 440 -21.19 19.39 5.78
N VAL A 441 -22.33 19.35 6.48
CA VAL A 441 -22.64 20.27 7.58
C VAL A 441 -22.13 19.69 8.89
N THR A 442 -22.61 18.51 9.27
CA THR A 442 -22.32 17.93 10.60
C THR A 442 -20.85 17.59 10.75
N GLY A 443 -20.27 16.93 9.76
CA GLY A 443 -18.88 16.52 9.78
C GLY A 443 -17.93 17.71 9.80
N ARG A 444 -18.25 18.85 9.15
CA ARG A 444 -17.39 20.05 9.14
C ARG A 444 -17.56 20.93 10.38
N ARG A 445 -18.78 21.05 10.91
CA ARG A 445 -19.12 21.95 12.03
C ARG A 445 -19.10 21.29 13.40
N ILE A 446 -19.00 19.97 13.47
CA ILE A 446 -18.86 19.21 14.72
C ILE A 446 -17.54 18.42 14.67
N SER A 447 -16.70 18.60 15.69
CA SER A 447 -15.46 17.85 15.86
C SER A 447 -15.61 16.82 16.97
N TYR A 448 -15.21 15.58 16.70
CA TYR A 448 -15.28 14.47 17.64
C TYR A 448 -13.92 13.80 17.86
N VAL A 449 -13.62 13.48 19.12
CA VAL A 449 -12.46 12.65 19.48
C VAL A 449 -12.83 11.66 20.58
N SER A 450 -12.28 10.46 20.47
CA SER A 450 -12.32 9.40 21.49
C SER A 450 -10.98 8.66 21.53
N PRO A 451 -10.68 7.88 22.59
CA PRO A 451 -9.49 7.03 22.68
C PRO A 451 -9.35 6.03 21.52
N ASP A 452 -10.48 5.59 20.97
CA ASP A 452 -10.55 4.61 19.88
C ASP A 452 -10.48 5.27 18.49
N ALA A 453 -10.04 6.52 18.41
CA ALA A 453 -9.85 7.24 17.15
C ALA A 453 -9.01 6.42 16.15
N TYR A 454 -9.58 6.15 14.98
CA TYR A 454 -8.88 5.43 13.92
C TYR A 454 -7.95 6.37 13.14
N PHE A 455 -6.79 5.85 12.76
CA PHE A 455 -5.81 6.53 11.92
C PHE A 455 -5.52 5.69 10.68
N PHE A 456 -5.66 6.30 9.51
CA PHE A 456 -5.45 5.62 8.23
C PHE A 456 -3.96 5.46 7.94
N HIS A 457 -3.61 4.46 7.12
CA HIS A 457 -2.24 4.32 6.68
C HIS A 457 -1.80 5.59 5.90
N GLY A 458 -0.80 6.29 6.41
CA GLY A 458 -0.27 7.52 5.83
C GLY A 458 0.79 8.15 6.71
N SER A 459 1.13 9.40 6.40
CA SER A 459 1.99 10.21 7.27
C SER A 459 1.23 10.70 8.51
N LEU A 460 1.96 11.21 9.50
CA LEU A 460 1.38 11.91 10.64
C LEU A 460 0.62 13.15 10.17
N GLN A 461 1.17 13.88 9.20
CA GLN A 461 0.55 15.03 8.55
C GLN A 461 -0.79 14.68 7.89
N ASP A 462 -0.83 13.58 7.12
CA ASP A 462 -2.04 13.14 6.42
C ASP A 462 -3.19 12.86 7.40
N ASN A 463 -2.86 12.32 8.56
CA ASN A 463 -3.82 12.00 9.60
C ASN A 463 -4.22 13.24 10.41
N LEU A 464 -3.28 14.15 10.70
CA LEU A 464 -3.57 15.44 11.33
C LEU A 464 -4.54 16.28 10.48
N LEU A 465 -4.31 16.33 9.16
CA LEU A 465 -5.10 17.09 8.20
C LEU A 465 -6.28 16.30 7.62
N TYR A 466 -6.51 15.07 8.07
CA TYR A 466 -7.52 14.18 7.47
C TYR A 466 -8.90 14.82 7.46
N GLY A 467 -9.29 15.45 8.57
CA GLY A 467 -10.57 16.12 8.71
C GLY A 467 -10.74 17.41 7.92
N LEU A 468 -9.79 17.80 7.07
CA LEU A 468 -9.91 18.92 6.13
C LEU A 468 -10.11 18.44 4.69
N LYS A 469 -10.02 17.12 4.42
CA LYS A 469 -10.05 16.52 3.07
C LYS A 469 -11.47 16.16 2.63
N HIS A 470 -12.35 17.16 2.50
CA HIS A 470 -13.77 16.96 2.18
C HIS A 470 -14.05 16.84 0.68
N ALA A 471 -13.49 17.76 -0.10
CA ALA A 471 -13.71 17.89 -1.52
C ALA A 471 -12.44 18.44 -2.20
N PRO A 472 -12.22 18.15 -3.49
CA PRO A 472 -11.13 18.75 -4.24
C PRO A 472 -11.39 20.25 -4.43
N ILE A 473 -10.51 21.09 -3.87
CA ILE A 473 -10.58 22.55 -3.95
C ILE A 473 -9.98 23.03 -5.27
N GLU A 474 -8.79 22.52 -5.60
CA GLU A 474 -8.08 22.88 -6.84
C GLU A 474 -7.61 21.61 -7.57
N PRO A 475 -7.82 21.53 -8.90
CA PRO A 475 -7.34 20.40 -9.68
C PRO A 475 -5.82 20.44 -9.81
N ALA A 476 -5.19 19.27 -9.79
CA ALA A 476 -3.77 19.15 -10.08
C ALA A 476 -3.45 19.56 -11.53
N VAL A 477 -2.29 20.19 -11.72
CA VAL A 477 -1.82 20.62 -13.05
C VAL A 477 -0.93 19.54 -13.64
N TYR A 478 -1.40 18.88 -14.69
CA TYR A 478 -0.63 17.87 -15.43
C TYR A 478 -0.09 18.42 -16.76
N LYS A 479 1.09 17.97 -17.19
CA LYS A 479 1.71 18.36 -18.47
C LYS A 479 2.10 17.13 -19.29
N GLY A 480 2.08 17.27 -20.62
CA GLY A 480 2.51 16.21 -21.55
C GLY A 480 1.69 14.92 -21.44
N GLN A 481 2.36 13.77 -21.39
CA GLN A 481 1.72 12.45 -21.35
C GLN A 481 0.81 12.24 -20.12
N GLU A 482 1.11 12.88 -19.00
CA GLU A 482 0.30 12.77 -17.78
C GLU A 482 -1.09 13.41 -17.95
N ALA A 483 -1.17 14.51 -18.71
CA ALA A 483 -2.44 15.15 -19.01
C ALA A 483 -3.34 14.27 -19.90
N ASP A 484 -2.77 13.57 -20.87
CA ASP A 484 -3.51 12.65 -21.73
C ASP A 484 -3.95 11.40 -20.95
N GLN A 485 -3.09 10.88 -20.06
CA GLN A 485 -3.45 9.81 -19.14
C GLN A 485 -4.62 10.23 -18.23
N ARG A 486 -4.56 11.43 -17.65
CA ARG A 486 -5.64 11.94 -16.77
C ARG A 486 -6.96 12.07 -17.52
N LYS A 487 -6.95 12.58 -18.76
CA LYS A 487 -8.17 12.62 -19.61
C LYS A 487 -8.75 11.23 -19.84
N TRP A 488 -7.90 10.25 -20.10
CA TRP A 488 -8.33 8.86 -20.27
C TRP A 488 -8.93 8.29 -18.98
N ASP A 489 -8.30 8.55 -17.83
CA ASP A 489 -8.78 8.11 -16.51
C ASP A 489 -10.17 8.68 -16.18
N VAL A 490 -10.38 9.99 -16.43
CA VAL A 490 -11.68 10.67 -16.26
C VAL A 490 -12.76 10.05 -17.16
N LEU A 491 -12.46 9.85 -18.44
CA LEU A 491 -13.41 9.25 -19.38
C LEU A 491 -13.79 7.82 -18.98
N GLU A 492 -12.84 7.01 -18.53
CA GLU A 492 -13.10 5.63 -18.12
C GLU A 492 -13.80 5.55 -16.76
N ALA A 493 -13.53 6.47 -15.83
CA ALA A 493 -14.27 6.60 -14.57
C ALA A 493 -15.76 6.89 -14.84
N ARG A 494 -16.07 7.91 -15.64
CA ARG A 494 -17.46 8.26 -16.01
C ARG A 494 -18.20 7.12 -16.70
N ARG A 495 -17.54 6.40 -17.63
CA ARG A 495 -18.13 5.22 -18.28
C ARG A 495 -18.41 4.08 -17.31
N SER A 496 -17.58 3.94 -16.28
CA SER A 496 -17.74 2.92 -15.25
C SER A 496 -18.75 3.33 -14.16
N GLY A 497 -19.20 4.59 -14.13
CA GLY A 497 -20.08 5.12 -13.09
C GLY A 497 -19.33 5.47 -11.79
N ASN A 498 -18.02 5.64 -11.87
CA ASN A 498 -17.17 6.05 -10.76
C ASN A 498 -17.02 7.59 -10.77
N PRO A 499 -16.74 8.22 -9.62
CA PRO A 499 -16.41 9.63 -9.54
C PRO A 499 -15.10 9.91 -10.27
N ASP A 500 -14.97 11.13 -10.75
CA ASP A 500 -13.82 11.61 -11.50
C ASP A 500 -12.92 12.58 -10.71
N PHE A 501 -13.11 12.65 -9.39
CA PHE A 501 -12.27 13.42 -8.47
C PHE A 501 -10.80 13.04 -8.61
N ASP A 502 -9.92 14.03 -8.45
CA ASP A 502 -8.48 13.85 -8.53
C ASP A 502 -7.88 13.71 -7.15
N LEU A 503 -7.30 12.55 -6.83
CA LEU A 503 -6.62 12.36 -5.56
C LEU A 503 -5.38 13.25 -5.41
N ASN A 504 -4.73 13.63 -6.52
CA ASN A 504 -3.54 14.48 -6.48
C ASN A 504 -3.87 15.98 -6.48
N GLY A 505 -5.17 16.34 -6.58
CA GLY A 505 -5.61 17.73 -6.42
C GLY A 505 -5.36 18.23 -5.00
N ASN A 506 -5.55 19.53 -4.78
CA ASN A 506 -5.55 20.07 -3.43
C ASN A 506 -6.89 19.74 -2.75
N TRP A 507 -6.84 18.96 -1.67
CA TRP A 507 -8.00 18.60 -0.84
C TRP A 507 -8.07 19.38 0.47
N ILE A 508 -7.03 20.14 0.81
CA ILE A 508 -6.96 20.85 2.09
C ILE A 508 -7.69 22.17 1.91
N ASP A 509 -8.86 22.27 2.53
CA ASP A 509 -9.59 23.53 2.63
C ASP A 509 -8.88 24.48 3.61
N LEU A 510 -8.15 25.46 3.07
CA LEU A 510 -7.48 26.49 3.87
C LEU A 510 -8.44 27.60 4.32
N ALA A 511 -9.63 27.72 3.71
CA ALA A 511 -10.57 28.79 4.06
C ALA A 511 -11.15 28.64 5.47
N THR A 512 -11.12 27.42 6.01
CA THR A 512 -11.49 27.12 7.41
C THR A 512 -10.36 27.40 8.39
N LEU A 513 -9.14 27.71 7.93
CA LEU A 513 -8.01 28.10 8.76
C LEU A 513 -7.86 29.63 8.74
N ASN A 514 -7.62 30.26 9.89
CA ASN A 514 -7.22 31.67 9.97
C ASN A 514 -5.76 31.87 9.51
N ALA A 515 -5.42 31.33 8.34
CA ALA A 515 -4.07 31.18 7.87
C ALA A 515 -4.04 31.45 6.36
N ASN A 516 -3.65 32.65 5.97
CA ASN A 516 -3.46 33.00 4.57
C ASN A 516 -2.20 32.28 4.04
N GLY A 517 -2.38 31.39 3.04
CA GLY A 517 -1.30 30.71 2.33
C GLY A 517 -0.71 29.47 3.01
N THR A 518 0.26 28.82 2.36
CA THR A 518 0.92 27.59 2.81
C THR A 518 1.76 27.76 4.07
N ASP A 519 2.31 28.95 4.30
CA ASP A 519 2.97 29.31 5.57
C ASP A 519 1.99 29.33 6.74
N GLY A 520 0.72 29.67 6.47
CA GLY A 520 -0.35 29.63 7.46
C GLY A 520 -0.72 28.21 7.89
N LEU A 521 -0.75 27.25 6.97
CA LEU A 521 -1.07 25.85 7.29
C LEU A 521 -0.04 25.24 8.26
N PHE A 522 1.25 25.48 8.02
CA PHE A 522 2.29 25.02 8.92
C PHE A 522 2.14 25.63 10.33
N GLY A 523 1.88 26.94 10.41
CA GLY A 523 1.61 27.62 11.67
C GLY A 523 0.38 27.05 12.41
N ALA A 524 -0.70 26.74 11.68
CA ALA A 524 -1.90 26.13 12.25
C ALA A 524 -1.63 24.72 12.81
N MET A 525 -0.87 23.90 12.08
CA MET A 525 -0.44 22.58 12.56
C MET A 525 0.41 22.69 13.83
N MET A 526 1.40 23.60 13.84
CA MET A 526 2.22 23.84 15.03
C MET A 526 1.37 24.25 16.24
N ALA A 527 0.46 25.21 16.06
CA ALA A 527 -0.36 25.72 17.14
C ALA A 527 -1.21 24.63 17.81
N VAL A 528 -1.82 23.71 17.03
CA VAL A 528 -2.61 22.61 17.61
C VAL A 528 -1.74 21.51 18.20
N MET A 529 -0.56 21.24 17.64
CA MET A 529 0.38 20.27 18.19
C MET A 529 0.96 20.75 19.52
N ASP A 530 1.23 22.04 19.66
CA ASP A 530 1.71 22.63 20.91
C ASP A 530 0.66 22.54 22.03
N VAL A 531 -0.62 22.74 21.72
CA VAL A 531 -1.74 22.61 22.68
C VAL A 531 -1.81 21.21 23.30
N VAL A 532 -1.45 20.18 22.54
CA VAL A 532 -1.50 18.78 22.99
C VAL A 532 -0.11 18.22 23.34
N GLU A 533 0.91 19.06 23.35
CA GLU A 533 2.33 18.69 23.52
C GLU A 533 2.84 17.61 22.53
N LEU A 534 2.33 17.59 21.29
CA LEU A 534 2.76 16.63 20.25
C LEU A 534 4.00 17.11 19.49
N SER A 535 4.34 18.40 19.54
CA SER A 535 5.48 18.97 18.79
C SER A 535 6.82 18.31 19.16
N ASP A 536 7.03 18.00 20.44
CA ASP A 536 8.23 17.30 20.91
C ASP A 536 8.30 15.85 20.38
N ASP A 537 7.16 15.15 20.35
CA ASP A 537 7.07 13.81 19.78
C ASP A 537 7.40 13.82 18.27
N VAL A 538 6.89 14.80 17.53
CA VAL A 538 7.15 14.97 16.08
C VAL A 538 8.62 15.32 15.83
N LEU A 539 9.20 16.21 16.63
CA LEU A 539 10.62 16.53 16.56
C LEU A 539 11.47 15.28 16.85
N GLN A 540 11.08 14.47 17.83
CA GLN A 540 11.77 13.22 18.13
C GLN A 540 11.70 12.24 16.95
N LEU A 541 10.54 12.09 16.30
CA LEU A 541 10.40 11.29 15.09
C LEU A 541 11.33 11.78 13.97
N ALA A 542 11.39 13.09 13.74
CA ALA A 542 12.30 13.68 12.77
C ALA A 542 13.76 13.35 13.11
N LEU A 543 14.16 13.59 14.35
CA LEU A 543 15.52 13.39 14.84
C LEU A 543 16.02 11.93 14.74
N HIS A 544 15.11 10.94 14.79
CA HIS A 544 15.43 9.51 14.62
C HIS A 544 15.30 9.04 13.17
N SER A 545 14.92 9.92 12.24
CA SER A 545 14.86 9.61 10.81
C SER A 545 16.22 9.84 10.12
N SER A 546 16.34 9.35 8.89
CA SER A 546 17.50 9.55 8.03
C SER A 546 17.10 10.21 6.72
N ILE A 547 17.99 11.02 6.15
CA ILE A 547 17.76 11.72 4.88
C ILE A 547 18.70 11.21 3.79
N ALA A 548 18.20 11.15 2.56
CA ALA A 548 19.05 10.95 1.39
C ALA A 548 19.70 12.28 1.00
N VAL A 549 21.02 12.41 1.21
CA VAL A 549 21.78 13.65 0.96
C VAL A 549 21.57 14.19 -0.46
N ASN A 550 21.45 13.31 -1.44
CA ASN A 550 21.25 13.68 -2.85
C ASN A 550 19.96 14.47 -3.09
N ASN A 551 18.94 14.31 -2.24
CA ASN A 551 17.66 14.98 -2.41
C ASN A 551 17.65 16.37 -1.74
N ASN A 552 18.42 16.57 -0.66
CA ASN A 552 18.41 17.79 0.15
C ASN A 552 19.82 18.14 0.69
N PRO A 553 20.76 18.60 -0.15
CA PRO A 553 22.15 18.88 0.27
C PRO A 553 22.24 20.04 1.27
N ASP A 554 21.40 21.08 1.12
CA ASP A 554 21.41 22.25 2.00
C ASP A 554 20.96 21.88 3.42
N PHE A 555 19.93 21.04 3.55
CA PHE A 555 19.46 20.55 4.85
C PHE A 555 20.52 19.70 5.53
N ALA A 556 21.21 18.82 4.79
CA ALA A 556 22.33 18.04 5.32
C ALA A 556 23.47 18.94 5.82
N ALA A 557 23.79 20.02 5.11
CA ALA A 557 24.79 21.00 5.54
C ALA A 557 24.39 21.72 6.83
N GLN A 558 23.13 22.14 6.96
CA GLN A 558 22.62 22.78 8.19
C GLN A 558 22.69 21.84 9.41
N ILE A 559 22.48 20.54 9.21
CA ILE A 559 22.63 19.54 10.29
C ILE A 559 24.10 19.42 10.74
N VAL A 560 25.04 19.47 9.80
CA VAL A 560 26.48 19.50 10.12
C VAL A 560 26.87 20.81 10.81
N GLU A 561 26.30 21.95 10.43
CA GLU A 561 26.48 23.21 11.18
C GLU A 561 25.95 23.08 12.61
N MET A 562 24.75 22.50 12.79
CA MET A 562 24.16 22.31 14.12
C MET A 562 25.02 21.42 15.03
N ARG A 563 25.75 20.45 14.47
CA ARG A 563 26.77 19.66 15.20
C ARG A 563 27.88 20.56 15.76
N HIS A 564 28.37 21.50 14.96
CA HIS A 564 29.41 22.42 15.40
C HIS A 564 28.89 23.39 16.48
N ASP A 565 27.69 23.94 16.28
CA ASP A 565 27.03 24.81 17.26
C ASP A 565 26.80 24.09 18.60
N LEU A 566 26.34 22.84 18.56
CA LEU A 566 26.17 22.01 19.76
C LEU A 566 27.51 21.85 20.50
N ARG A 567 28.60 21.64 19.77
CA ARG A 567 29.92 21.48 20.38
C ARG A 567 30.41 22.78 21.01
N GLU A 568 30.20 23.92 20.36
CA GLU A 568 30.55 25.24 20.90
C GLU A 568 29.74 25.55 22.17
N GLU A 569 28.44 25.26 22.16
CA GLU A 569 27.56 25.52 23.29
C GLU A 569 27.87 24.61 24.49
N LEU A 570 28.20 23.33 24.26
CA LEU A 570 28.70 22.45 25.31
C LEU A 570 30.01 22.97 25.91
N ASN A 571 30.93 23.46 25.07
CA ASN A 571 32.18 24.08 25.51
C ASN A 571 31.94 25.33 26.37
N ARG A 572 30.97 26.16 26.00
CA ARG A 572 30.60 27.39 26.71
C ARG A 572 30.04 27.12 28.11
N ARG A 573 29.31 26.01 28.28
CA ARG A 573 28.68 25.60 29.56
C ARG A 573 29.55 24.68 30.43
N ASP A 574 30.80 24.41 30.02
CA ASP A 574 31.68 23.43 30.68
C ASP A 574 31.08 22.01 30.74
N LEU A 575 30.33 21.63 29.69
CA LEU A 575 29.67 20.33 29.53
C LEU A 575 30.35 19.48 28.44
N ASN A 576 31.62 19.74 28.16
CA ASN A 576 32.38 19.21 27.03
C ASN A 576 32.58 17.69 27.15
N SER A 577 32.52 17.18 28.38
CA SER A 577 32.61 15.77 28.75
C SER A 577 31.31 15.00 28.60
N LEU A 578 30.19 15.67 28.31
CA LEU A 578 28.88 15.05 28.15
C LEU A 578 28.84 14.11 26.93
N ILE A 579 29.52 14.52 25.86
CA ILE A 579 29.71 13.75 24.63
C ILE A 579 31.20 13.51 24.40
N VAL A 580 31.59 12.24 24.27
CA VAL A 580 32.91 11.85 23.76
C VAL A 580 32.82 11.83 22.23
N PRO A 581 33.44 12.80 21.52
CA PRO A 581 33.27 12.96 20.08
C PRO A 581 34.07 11.92 19.29
N PHE A 582 33.66 11.64 18.06
CA PHE A 582 34.49 10.88 17.13
C PHE A 582 35.61 11.77 16.56
N ARG A 583 36.86 11.45 16.91
CA ARG A 583 38.07 12.13 16.43
C ARG A 583 39.01 11.12 15.79
N ASP A 584 39.57 11.46 14.63
CA ASP A 584 40.34 10.53 13.79
C ASP A 584 41.54 9.93 14.54
N ASN A 585 42.23 10.75 15.36
CA ASN A 585 43.45 10.38 16.07
C ASN A 585 43.25 10.02 17.56
N GLU A 586 42.02 9.93 18.05
CA GLU A 586 41.74 9.61 19.45
C GLU A 586 40.85 8.35 19.55
N TYR A 587 41.00 7.62 20.65
CA TYR A 587 40.13 6.51 21.00
C TYR A 587 38.89 7.05 21.73
N ASN A 588 37.70 6.72 21.23
CA ASN A 588 36.45 7.05 21.91
C ASN A 588 36.14 5.98 22.96
N THR A 589 36.32 6.33 24.24
CA THR A 589 36.16 5.40 25.38
C THR A 589 34.75 4.87 25.57
N GLU A 590 33.74 5.58 25.06
CA GLU A 590 32.33 5.22 25.17
C GLU A 590 31.81 4.43 23.96
N ALA A 591 32.63 4.31 22.90
CA ALA A 591 32.31 3.54 21.70
C ALA A 591 32.90 2.12 21.80
N PRO A 592 32.24 1.12 21.19
CA PRO A 592 32.79 -0.23 21.08
C PRO A 592 34.14 -0.27 20.37
N VAL A 593 34.95 -1.29 20.67
CA VAL A 593 36.24 -1.52 20.01
C VAL A 593 36.11 -1.56 18.50
N ALA A 594 35.07 -2.21 17.96
CA ALA A 594 34.85 -2.25 16.51
C ALA A 594 34.57 -0.87 15.92
N GLU A 595 33.75 -0.04 16.57
CA GLU A 595 33.44 1.32 16.09
C GLU A 595 34.72 2.19 16.11
N ASN A 596 35.61 1.98 17.09
CA ASN A 596 36.94 2.58 17.10
C ASN A 596 37.90 2.00 16.04
N LEU A 597 37.89 0.70 15.78
CA LEU A 597 38.80 0.09 14.80
C LEU A 597 38.41 0.46 13.37
N PHE A 598 37.13 0.35 13.05
CA PHE A 598 36.61 0.61 11.73
C PHE A 598 36.32 2.09 11.48
N PHE A 599 36.15 2.90 12.53
CA PHE A 599 35.97 4.35 12.48
C PHE A 599 35.00 4.82 11.40
N GLY A 600 33.82 4.20 11.40
CA GLY A 600 32.77 4.52 10.48
C GLY A 600 31.45 3.88 10.89
N MET A 601 30.37 4.47 10.40
CA MET A 601 29.03 3.98 10.61
C MET A 601 28.77 2.77 9.72
N MET A 602 28.12 1.75 10.29
CA MET A 602 27.75 0.53 9.59
C MET A 602 26.23 0.41 9.57
N PRO A 603 25.59 0.21 8.39
CA PRO A 603 24.14 0.04 8.31
C PRO A 603 23.63 -1.14 9.15
N ASP A 604 24.38 -2.25 9.16
CA ASP A 604 24.17 -3.38 10.07
C ASP A 604 25.52 -3.72 10.72
N PRO A 605 25.77 -3.25 11.96
CA PRO A 605 27.04 -3.49 12.65
C PRO A 605 27.40 -4.98 12.77
N LYS A 606 26.42 -5.89 12.95
CA LYS A 606 26.69 -7.32 13.12
C LYS A 606 27.02 -7.97 11.78
N ALA A 607 26.22 -7.71 10.74
CA ALA A 607 26.46 -8.28 9.41
C ALA A 607 27.70 -7.69 8.74
N SER A 608 27.88 -6.36 8.78
CA SER A 608 29.06 -5.68 8.24
C SER A 608 30.34 -6.20 8.89
N THR A 609 30.39 -6.26 10.22
CA THR A 609 31.56 -6.81 10.94
C THR A 609 31.84 -8.25 10.51
N ARG A 610 30.81 -9.10 10.40
CA ARG A 610 30.98 -10.49 9.95
C ARG A 610 31.52 -10.59 8.53
N ALA A 611 31.08 -9.70 7.63
CA ALA A 611 31.55 -9.65 6.25
C ALA A 611 33.02 -9.20 6.19
N ILE A 612 33.36 -8.12 6.90
CA ILE A 612 34.72 -7.55 6.93
C ILE A 612 35.73 -8.55 7.48
N VAL A 613 35.43 -9.20 8.61
CA VAL A 613 36.37 -10.13 9.27
C VAL A 613 36.71 -11.34 8.41
N LYS A 614 35.76 -11.78 7.56
CA LYS A 614 35.98 -12.92 6.65
C LYS A 614 36.89 -12.57 5.47
N THR A 615 37.14 -11.30 5.20
CA THR A 615 37.97 -10.92 4.05
C THR A 615 39.45 -11.24 4.25
N PRO A 616 40.18 -11.58 3.18
CA PRO A 616 41.65 -11.70 3.23
C PRO A 616 42.31 -10.37 3.62
N TYR A 617 41.72 -9.25 3.21
CA TYR A 617 42.20 -7.90 3.52
C TYR A 617 42.29 -7.65 5.03
N PHE A 618 41.18 -7.84 5.74
CA PHE A 618 41.14 -7.66 7.20
C PHE A 618 42.11 -8.61 7.90
N ARG A 619 42.16 -9.88 7.48
CA ARG A 619 43.06 -10.89 8.05
C ARG A 619 44.53 -10.52 7.91
N ASN A 620 44.94 -9.99 6.76
CA ASN A 620 46.31 -9.56 6.53
C ASN A 620 46.68 -8.37 7.43
N ILE A 621 45.82 -7.36 7.53
CA ILE A 621 46.05 -6.19 8.41
C ILE A 621 46.14 -6.61 9.88
N MET A 622 45.23 -7.47 10.35
CA MET A 622 45.26 -7.96 11.73
C MET A 622 46.54 -8.73 12.06
N ARG A 623 47.08 -9.47 11.08
CA ARG A 623 48.33 -10.24 11.23
C ARG A 623 49.56 -9.33 11.17
N GLU A 624 49.63 -8.43 10.20
CA GLU A 624 50.79 -7.55 9.96
C GLU A 624 50.95 -6.50 11.07
N SER A 625 49.85 -5.95 11.58
CA SER A 625 49.88 -5.02 12.72
C SER A 625 50.11 -5.71 14.07
N GLY A 626 49.93 -7.02 14.15
CA GLY A 626 49.86 -7.78 15.39
C GLY A 626 48.68 -7.37 16.30
N LEU A 627 47.67 -6.66 15.80
CA LEU A 627 46.46 -6.34 16.55
C LEU A 627 45.56 -7.57 16.71
N GLY A 628 45.56 -8.48 15.74
CA GLY A 628 44.74 -9.69 15.80
C GLY A 628 45.03 -10.57 17.02
N GLU A 629 46.29 -10.66 17.45
CA GLU A 629 46.66 -11.40 18.66
C GLU A 629 46.20 -10.69 19.93
N ALA A 630 46.34 -9.36 19.99
CA ALA A 630 45.89 -8.58 21.13
C ALA A 630 44.37 -8.63 21.30
N LEU A 631 43.61 -8.56 20.20
CA LEU A 631 42.16 -8.71 20.23
C LEU A 631 41.72 -10.14 20.56
N PHE A 632 42.50 -11.15 20.18
CA PHE A 632 42.25 -12.53 20.56
C PHE A 632 42.40 -12.74 22.08
N GLU A 633 43.50 -12.27 22.67
CA GLU A 633 43.71 -12.35 24.12
C GLU A 633 42.68 -11.50 24.89
N MET A 634 42.32 -10.31 24.38
CA MET A 634 41.23 -9.51 24.94
C MET A 634 39.89 -10.27 24.89
N GLY A 635 39.56 -10.87 23.75
CA GLY A 635 38.34 -11.66 23.57
C GLY A 635 38.29 -12.89 24.48
N LYS A 636 39.43 -13.55 24.68
CA LYS A 636 39.58 -14.66 25.63
C LYS A 636 39.37 -14.18 27.06
N GLY A 637 39.96 -13.07 27.48
CA GLY A 637 39.75 -12.48 28.80
C GLY A 637 38.28 -12.12 29.04
N ILE A 638 37.61 -11.52 28.06
CA ILE A 638 36.16 -11.23 28.11
C ILE A 638 35.36 -12.52 28.30
N ALA A 639 35.67 -13.57 27.53
CA ALA A 639 34.99 -14.85 27.64
C ALA A 639 35.21 -15.48 29.03
N GLU A 640 36.45 -15.46 29.55
CA GLU A 640 36.78 -15.98 30.87
C GLU A 640 36.00 -15.25 31.97
N SER A 641 36.05 -13.91 31.99
CA SER A 641 35.31 -13.10 32.98
C SER A 641 33.80 -13.30 32.87
N THR A 642 33.24 -13.37 31.66
CA THR A 642 31.80 -13.55 31.46
C THR A 642 31.36 -14.96 31.88
N VAL A 643 32.09 -15.99 31.49
CA VAL A 643 31.79 -17.38 31.88
C VAL A 643 31.87 -17.55 33.39
N GLU A 644 32.85 -16.92 34.05
CA GLU A 644 33.01 -16.97 35.50
C GLU A 644 31.87 -16.26 36.24
N LEU A 645 31.52 -15.03 35.82
CA LEU A 645 30.47 -14.22 36.44
C LEU A 645 29.06 -14.83 36.30
N PHE A 646 28.80 -15.55 35.21
CA PHE A 646 27.46 -16.02 34.85
C PHE A 646 27.28 -17.53 34.93
N LYS A 647 28.26 -18.28 35.44
CA LYS A 647 28.27 -19.74 35.49
C LYS A 647 27.04 -20.36 36.18
N ASP A 648 26.54 -19.70 37.22
CA ASP A 648 25.50 -20.22 38.11
C ASP A 648 24.12 -19.53 37.92
N LEU A 649 23.97 -18.70 36.89
CA LEU A 649 22.73 -17.97 36.61
C LEU A 649 21.85 -18.68 35.57
N PRO A 650 20.51 -18.70 35.75
CA PRO A 650 19.59 -19.28 34.78
C PRO A 650 19.50 -18.41 33.50
N PRO A 651 19.26 -18.98 32.30
CA PRO A 651 19.38 -18.25 31.01
C PRO A 651 18.46 -17.04 30.83
N ASP A 652 17.39 -16.97 31.61
CA ASP A 652 16.36 -15.93 31.67
C ASP A 652 16.66 -14.83 32.71
N HIS A 653 17.82 -14.87 33.36
CA HIS A 653 18.20 -13.88 34.35
C HIS A 653 18.36 -12.47 33.73
N PRO A 654 17.79 -11.39 34.32
CA PRO A 654 17.83 -10.03 33.76
C PRO A 654 19.23 -9.46 33.46
N PHE A 655 20.27 -9.94 34.15
CA PHE A 655 21.65 -9.53 33.87
C PHE A 655 22.14 -9.93 32.47
N PHE A 656 21.55 -10.95 31.84
CA PHE A 656 21.87 -11.30 30.45
C PHE A 656 21.40 -10.24 29.46
N GLU A 657 20.36 -9.46 29.79
CA GLU A 657 19.90 -8.33 28.96
C GLU A 657 20.90 -7.17 28.96
N GLN A 658 21.79 -7.11 29.95
CA GLN A 658 22.83 -6.08 30.06
C GLN A 658 24.10 -6.41 29.25
N LEU A 659 24.26 -7.67 28.82
CA LEU A 659 25.40 -8.10 28.00
C LEU A 659 25.14 -7.80 26.52
N THR A 660 25.85 -6.81 25.99
CA THR A 660 25.70 -6.39 24.59
C THR A 660 26.45 -7.26 23.59
N PHE A 661 27.38 -8.10 24.06
CA PHE A 661 28.36 -8.83 23.25
C PHE A 661 28.22 -10.36 23.26
N MET A 662 27.42 -10.93 24.18
CA MET A 662 27.23 -12.38 24.32
C MET A 662 25.80 -12.69 24.80
N ARG A 663 25.12 -13.63 24.16
CA ARG A 663 23.80 -14.12 24.60
C ARG A 663 23.95 -15.28 25.57
N ALA A 664 22.92 -15.51 26.41
CA ALA A 664 22.90 -16.60 27.37
C ALA A 664 23.08 -17.98 26.73
N ASP A 665 22.53 -18.21 25.53
CA ASP A 665 22.65 -19.46 24.77
C ASP A 665 24.05 -19.70 24.20
N GLU A 666 24.89 -18.66 24.10
CA GLU A 666 26.26 -18.76 23.58
C GLU A 666 27.29 -19.14 24.65
N ILE A 667 26.96 -19.02 25.94
CA ILE A 667 27.89 -19.26 27.06
C ILE A 667 28.45 -20.69 27.10
N PRO A 668 27.65 -21.76 26.95
CA PRO A 668 28.18 -23.13 26.94
C PRO A 668 29.19 -23.36 25.81
N THR A 669 28.99 -22.69 24.66
CA THR A 669 29.93 -22.76 23.53
C THR A 669 31.27 -22.12 23.88
N TYR A 670 31.27 -20.94 24.50
CA TYR A 670 32.50 -20.29 24.95
C TYR A 670 33.17 -21.02 26.11
N GLN A 671 32.41 -21.64 27.02
CA GLN A 671 32.95 -22.53 28.06
C GLN A 671 33.76 -23.69 27.45
N HIS A 672 33.18 -24.39 26.47
CA HIS A 672 33.87 -25.49 25.79
C HIS A 672 35.11 -24.99 25.03
N LEU A 673 35.01 -23.84 24.36
CA LEU A 673 36.12 -23.22 23.63
C LEU A 673 37.28 -22.85 24.56
N LEU A 674 36.99 -22.24 25.72
CA LEU A 674 38.00 -21.93 26.74
C LEU A 674 38.63 -23.19 27.34
N GLN A 675 37.85 -24.25 27.56
CA GLN A 675 38.37 -25.54 28.02
C GLN A 675 39.34 -26.16 27.01
N LYS A 676 39.01 -26.11 25.72
CA LYS A 676 39.88 -26.56 24.62
C LYS A 676 41.20 -25.78 24.59
N LEU A 677 41.15 -24.46 24.74
CA LEU A 677 42.35 -23.60 24.77
C LEU A 677 43.23 -23.87 26.01
N ARG A 678 42.65 -24.15 27.17
CA ARG A 678 43.40 -24.55 28.39
C ARG A 678 44.21 -25.84 28.22
N HIS A 679 43.82 -26.72 27.28
CA HIS A 679 44.51 -27.98 27.01
C HIS A 679 45.60 -27.84 25.92
N ASN A 680 46.08 -26.63 25.64
CA ASN A 680 47.08 -26.33 24.60
C ASN A 680 46.71 -26.81 23.18
N ALA A 681 45.42 -26.99 22.90
CA ALA A 681 44.98 -27.25 21.54
C ALA A 681 45.06 -25.96 20.72
N ALA A 682 45.65 -26.03 19.52
CA ALA A 682 45.67 -24.88 18.62
C ALA A 682 44.24 -24.45 18.27
N PRO A 683 43.87 -23.16 18.43
CA PRO A 683 42.54 -22.69 18.03
C PRO A 683 42.33 -22.90 16.53
N SER A 684 41.14 -23.35 16.16
CA SER A 684 40.75 -23.30 14.75
C SER A 684 40.58 -21.84 14.31
N GLU A 685 40.62 -21.58 13.00
CA GLU A 685 40.34 -20.24 12.46
C GLU A 685 38.97 -19.72 12.90
N GLU A 686 37.96 -20.60 13.00
CA GLU A 686 36.64 -20.23 13.50
C GLU A 686 36.66 -19.87 14.99
N ASP A 687 37.39 -20.63 15.81
CA ASP A 687 37.56 -20.34 17.25
C ASP A 687 38.22 -18.96 17.46
N ARG A 688 39.25 -18.66 16.66
CA ARG A 688 39.99 -17.39 16.72
C ARG A 688 39.12 -16.20 16.32
N ILE A 689 38.35 -16.35 15.24
CA ILE A 689 37.39 -15.34 14.79
C ILE A 689 36.30 -15.10 15.84
N ALA A 690 35.80 -16.16 16.49
CA ALA A 690 34.78 -16.04 17.53
C ALA A 690 35.26 -15.21 18.72
N LEU A 691 36.47 -15.47 19.24
CA LEU A 691 37.04 -14.70 20.36
C LEU A 691 37.34 -13.26 19.97
N ILE A 692 37.95 -13.01 18.80
CA ILE A 692 38.18 -11.63 18.32
C ILE A 692 36.85 -10.87 18.22
N ARG A 693 35.77 -11.52 17.77
CA ARG A 693 34.44 -10.90 17.67
C ARG A 693 33.87 -10.47 19.02
N LEU A 694 34.19 -11.15 20.12
CA LEU A 694 33.77 -10.71 21.46
C LEU A 694 34.38 -9.36 21.82
N SER A 695 35.65 -9.13 21.45
CA SER A 695 36.34 -7.86 21.73
C SER A 695 35.67 -6.67 21.05
N PHE A 696 35.08 -6.86 19.87
CA PHE A 696 34.49 -5.78 19.06
C PHE A 696 33.33 -5.04 19.70
N PHE A 697 32.50 -5.74 20.45
CA PHE A 697 31.31 -5.18 21.09
C PHE A 697 31.60 -4.71 22.53
N TYR A 698 32.87 -4.78 22.95
CA TYR A 698 33.30 -4.40 24.29
C TYR A 698 33.44 -2.88 24.45
N VAL A 699 32.97 -2.37 25.59
CA VAL A 699 33.11 -0.97 26.03
C VAL A 699 33.58 -0.98 27.49
N GLU A 700 34.85 -0.63 27.74
CA GLU A 700 35.49 -0.75 29.06
C GLU A 700 34.72 -0.02 30.17
N PRO A 701 34.28 1.24 30.01
CA PRO A 701 33.57 1.93 31.10
C PRO A 701 32.24 1.28 31.51
N ARG A 702 31.62 0.52 30.60
CA ARG A 702 30.36 -0.20 30.83
C ARG A 702 30.57 -1.58 31.45
N HIS A 703 31.55 -2.35 30.96
CA HIS A 703 31.74 -3.75 31.36
C HIS A 703 32.81 -3.95 32.45
N ARG A 704 33.85 -3.10 32.49
CA ARG A 704 34.85 -3.01 33.56
C ARG A 704 35.59 -4.34 33.85
N PHE A 705 36.07 -5.00 32.81
CA PHE A 705 36.84 -6.25 32.94
C PHE A 705 38.35 -5.99 33.01
N GLY A 706 38.81 -4.76 32.76
CA GLY A 706 40.23 -4.41 32.79
C GLY A 706 41.04 -5.04 31.66
N VAL A 707 40.38 -5.37 30.54
CA VAL A 707 40.98 -6.06 29.39
C VAL A 707 41.45 -5.09 28.29
N LEU A 708 41.09 -3.81 28.40
CA LEU A 708 41.46 -2.76 27.44
C LEU A 708 42.32 -1.68 28.10
N ASP A 709 43.61 -1.65 27.78
CA ASP A 709 44.58 -0.67 28.28
C ASP A 709 44.89 0.45 27.27
N GLU A 710 45.58 1.51 27.71
CA GLU A 710 45.94 2.64 26.84
C GLU A 710 46.87 2.24 25.68
N THR A 711 47.67 1.18 25.85
CA THR A 711 48.57 0.66 24.82
C THR A 711 47.75 0.07 23.68
N LEU A 712 46.77 -0.79 24.00
CA LEU A 712 45.88 -1.40 23.03
C LEU A 712 44.97 -0.36 22.37
N MET A 713 44.46 0.62 23.12
CA MET A 713 43.67 1.74 22.56
C MET A 713 44.47 2.49 21.49
N ARG A 714 45.73 2.86 21.77
CA ARG A 714 46.61 3.52 20.78
C ARG A 714 46.86 2.64 19.57
N LYS A 715 47.10 1.34 19.78
CA LYS A 715 47.30 0.38 18.68
C LYS A 715 46.07 0.25 17.78
N ILE A 716 44.86 0.26 18.36
CA ILE A 716 43.60 0.25 17.59
C ILE A 716 43.49 1.49 16.70
N VAL A 717 43.80 2.68 17.23
CA VAL A 717 43.79 3.93 16.46
C VAL A 717 44.85 3.91 15.35
N GLU A 718 46.04 3.36 15.60
CA GLU A 718 47.08 3.22 14.56
C GLU A 718 46.61 2.32 13.40
N VAL A 719 46.03 1.15 13.73
CA VAL A 719 45.57 0.19 12.73
C VAL A 719 44.35 0.69 11.96
N ARG A 720 43.49 1.50 12.58
CA ARG A 720 42.38 2.20 11.90
C ARG A 720 42.86 2.98 10.68
N HIS A 721 43.95 3.73 10.80
CA HIS A 721 44.48 4.49 9.66
C HIS A 721 44.98 3.58 8.54
N GLN A 722 45.64 2.46 8.89
CA GLN A 722 46.08 1.44 7.91
C GLN A 722 44.88 0.78 7.22
N PHE A 723 43.80 0.52 7.97
CA PHE A 723 42.56 -0.07 7.46
C PHE A 723 41.84 0.84 6.45
N HIS A 724 41.87 2.16 6.63
CA HIS A 724 41.28 3.08 5.66
C HIS A 724 42.20 3.41 4.48
N ALA A 725 43.52 3.34 4.66
CA ALA A 725 44.48 3.68 3.60
C ALA A 725 44.38 2.79 2.35
N ASN A 726 44.05 1.51 2.53
CA ASN A 726 44.01 0.51 1.45
C ASN A 726 42.65 -0.19 1.32
N LEU A 727 41.56 0.47 1.75
CA LEU A 727 40.24 -0.17 1.84
C LEU A 727 39.70 -0.58 0.45
N PRO A 728 39.50 -1.88 0.18
CA PRO A 728 38.97 -2.35 -1.09
C PRO A 728 37.58 -1.77 -1.38
N VAL A 729 37.30 -1.52 -2.67
CA VAL A 729 36.00 -0.97 -3.12
C VAL A 729 34.81 -1.82 -2.63
N GLU A 730 34.99 -3.14 -2.54
CA GLU A 730 33.98 -4.09 -2.03
C GLU A 730 33.58 -3.82 -0.56
N LEU A 731 34.50 -3.29 0.26
CA LEU A 731 34.27 -3.00 1.67
C LEU A 731 33.81 -1.57 1.93
N GLN A 732 33.96 -0.65 0.96
CA GLN A 732 33.49 0.74 1.08
C GLN A 732 31.96 0.82 1.20
N THR A 733 31.22 -0.15 0.68
CA THR A 733 29.76 -0.23 0.82
C THR A 733 29.30 -0.70 2.21
N HIS A 734 30.21 -1.24 3.02
CA HIS A 734 29.89 -1.81 4.34
C HIS A 734 30.19 -0.84 5.50
N ILE A 735 30.99 0.22 5.25
CA ILE A 735 31.43 1.19 6.26
C ILE A 735 31.45 2.60 5.66
N GLU A 736 30.69 3.50 6.25
CA GLU A 736 30.75 4.93 5.96
C GLU A 736 31.69 5.62 6.96
N ARG A 737 32.89 6.02 6.51
CA ARG A 737 33.91 6.62 7.40
C ARG A 737 33.40 7.88 8.10
N TYR A 738 33.67 8.00 9.39
CA TYR A 738 33.34 9.22 10.13
C TYR A 738 34.13 10.42 9.62
N ASN A 739 33.42 11.49 9.26
CA ASN A 739 33.99 12.77 8.87
C ASN A 739 33.24 13.90 9.59
N PRO A 740 33.92 14.68 10.46
CA PRO A 740 33.31 15.78 11.20
C PRO A 740 32.64 16.85 10.33
N ASN A 741 33.10 17.02 9.09
CA ASN A 741 32.63 18.05 8.17
C ASN A 741 31.65 17.50 7.10
N ALA A 742 31.24 16.24 7.21
CA ALA A 742 30.28 15.63 6.29
C ALA A 742 29.11 15.01 7.05
N TYR A 743 27.98 14.91 6.34
CA TYR A 743 26.79 14.21 6.79
C TYR A 743 26.97 12.68 6.65
N LEU A 744 26.56 11.93 7.66
CA LEU A 744 26.52 10.47 7.70
C LEU A 744 25.19 9.98 7.13
N THR A 745 25.22 9.48 5.90
CA THR A 745 24.06 9.00 5.14
C THR A 745 23.40 7.78 5.78
N SER A 746 24.20 6.93 6.42
CA SER A 746 23.75 5.70 7.10
C SER A 746 23.25 5.96 8.53
N GLY A 747 23.37 7.19 9.04
CA GLY A 747 23.00 7.59 10.39
C GLY A 747 21.69 8.35 10.47
N THR A 748 21.14 8.43 11.67
CA THR A 748 20.00 9.30 11.97
C THR A 748 20.44 10.77 12.02
N LEU A 749 19.46 11.69 12.03
CA LEU A 749 19.75 13.10 12.25
C LEU A 749 20.39 13.35 13.62
N VAL A 750 19.97 12.65 14.67
CA VAL A 750 20.62 12.70 16.00
C VAL A 750 22.06 12.20 15.95
N ASP A 751 22.35 11.09 15.27
CA ASP A 751 23.73 10.61 15.12
C ASP A 751 24.61 11.66 14.43
N ASN A 752 24.01 12.37 13.46
CA ASN A 752 24.67 13.46 12.77
C ASN A 752 24.89 14.70 13.62
N ILE A 753 23.92 15.10 14.46
CA ILE A 753 24.04 16.29 15.32
C ILE A 753 25.00 16.01 16.49
N VAL A 754 24.83 14.87 17.17
CA VAL A 754 25.63 14.50 18.35
C VAL A 754 27.06 14.12 17.97
N PHE A 755 27.23 13.38 16.86
CA PHE A 755 28.52 12.95 16.31
C PHE A 755 29.53 12.46 17.37
N GLY A 756 29.07 11.55 18.21
CA GLY A 756 29.83 11.03 19.34
C GLY A 756 29.00 10.06 20.17
N LYS A 757 29.56 9.64 21.30
CA LYS A 757 28.86 8.80 22.27
C LYS A 757 28.62 9.58 23.55
N LEU A 758 27.46 9.37 24.15
CA LEU A 758 27.12 9.92 25.46
C LEU A 758 28.01 9.27 26.51
N ASN A 759 28.54 10.11 27.40
CA ASN A 759 29.34 9.65 28.51
C ASN A 759 28.44 9.03 29.59
N HIS A 760 28.63 7.74 29.85
CA HIS A 760 27.81 6.98 30.81
C HIS A 760 27.82 7.54 32.25
N ARG A 761 28.79 8.41 32.61
CA ARG A 761 28.87 9.04 33.93
C ARG A 761 27.76 10.06 34.18
N PHE A 762 27.12 10.57 33.12
CA PHE A 762 26.05 11.56 33.21
C PHE A 762 24.70 10.88 33.04
N SER A 763 24.01 10.63 34.16
CA SER A 763 22.66 10.05 34.16
C SER A 763 21.61 10.96 33.52
N ASP A 764 21.87 12.26 33.43
CA ASP A 764 20.97 13.29 32.90
C ASP A 764 21.39 13.84 31.51
N ALA A 765 22.32 13.16 30.82
CA ALA A 765 22.90 13.65 29.58
C ALA A 765 21.86 13.91 28.48
N ILE A 766 20.89 13.02 28.33
CA ILE A 766 19.84 13.13 27.31
C ILE A 766 18.98 14.38 27.58
N SER A 767 18.59 14.61 28.84
CA SER A 767 17.78 15.77 29.22
C SER A 767 18.52 17.08 28.95
N LYS A 768 19.80 17.17 29.32
CA LYS A 768 20.65 18.34 29.05
C LYS A 768 20.84 18.60 27.55
N LEU A 769 21.05 17.55 26.76
CA LEU A 769 21.17 17.68 25.30
C LEU A 769 19.86 18.12 24.66
N ARG A 770 18.72 17.66 25.17
CA ARG A 770 17.41 18.11 24.71
C ARG A 770 17.21 19.61 24.98
N GLU A 771 17.56 20.07 26.17
CA GLU A 771 17.50 21.49 26.55
C GLU A 771 18.38 22.35 25.63
N ILE A 772 19.67 22.02 25.50
CA ILE A 772 20.61 22.75 24.64
C ILE A 772 20.18 22.68 23.17
N GLY A 773 19.76 21.51 22.70
CA GLY A 773 19.27 21.32 21.34
C GLY A 773 18.04 22.19 21.05
N GLY A 774 17.10 22.28 21.99
CA GLY A 774 15.94 23.17 21.89
C GLY A 774 16.33 24.64 21.79
N GLU A 775 17.27 25.10 22.61
CA GLU A 775 17.77 26.48 22.55
C GLU A 775 18.49 26.79 21.22
N LEU A 776 19.25 25.84 20.67
CA LEU A 776 19.92 25.99 19.38
C LEU A 776 18.92 26.02 18.23
N LEU A 777 17.89 25.16 18.27
CA LEU A 777 16.81 25.16 17.28
C LEU A 777 15.98 26.44 17.35
N ALA A 778 15.75 27.00 18.53
CA ALA A 778 15.06 28.28 18.69
C ALA A 778 15.79 29.44 17.98
N LYS A 779 17.12 29.35 17.82
CA LYS A 779 17.93 30.33 17.07
C LYS A 779 17.93 30.08 15.56
N ARG A 780 17.43 28.92 15.10
CA ARG A 780 17.43 28.49 13.69
C ARG A 780 16.01 28.07 13.24
N PRO A 781 15.09 29.04 13.04
CA PRO A 781 13.68 28.74 12.75
C PRO A 781 13.47 27.95 11.45
N GLU A 782 14.28 28.20 10.42
CA GLU A 782 14.20 27.46 9.14
C GLU A 782 14.58 25.98 9.31
N LEU A 783 15.62 25.69 10.11
CA LEU A 783 16.03 24.32 10.42
C LEU A 783 14.96 23.61 11.24
N TYR A 784 14.40 24.29 12.24
CA TYR A 784 13.30 23.75 13.04
C TYR A 784 12.08 23.44 12.16
N ARG A 785 11.71 24.34 11.25
CA ARG A 785 10.61 24.12 10.30
C ARG A 785 10.85 22.89 9.41
N ALA A 786 12.06 22.74 8.88
CA ALA A 786 12.43 21.58 8.07
C ALA A 786 12.40 20.26 8.86
N LEU A 787 12.86 20.27 10.12
CA LEU A 787 12.76 19.11 11.01
C LEU A 787 11.30 18.75 11.31
N MET A 788 10.46 19.73 11.61
CA MET A 788 9.04 19.49 11.85
C MET A 788 8.33 18.94 10.61
N ALA A 789 8.62 19.48 9.42
CA ALA A 789 8.09 18.93 8.16
C ALA A 789 8.50 17.46 7.97
N LEU A 790 9.76 17.12 8.21
CA LEU A 790 10.25 15.74 8.13
C LEU A 790 9.57 14.81 9.16
N GLY A 791 9.38 15.29 10.40
CA GLY A 791 8.66 14.56 11.44
C GLY A 791 7.21 14.30 11.06
N LEU A 792 6.53 15.32 10.51
CA LEU A 792 5.16 15.24 10.02
C LEU A 792 4.99 14.23 8.87
N GLU A 793 6.00 14.05 8.02
CA GLU A 793 6.02 13.05 6.94
C GLU A 793 6.17 11.60 7.43
N SER A 794 6.46 11.38 8.72
CA SER A 794 6.67 10.06 9.29
C SER A 794 5.46 9.14 9.12
N ASN A 795 5.67 7.95 8.55
CA ASN A 795 4.60 6.97 8.35
C ASN A 795 4.21 6.31 9.69
N ILE A 796 2.95 6.48 10.08
CA ILE A 796 2.40 6.01 11.37
C ILE A 796 1.82 4.58 11.31
N GLY A 797 1.79 3.96 10.13
CA GLY A 797 1.22 2.65 9.87
C GLY A 797 -0.31 2.60 9.91
N THR A 798 -0.90 1.48 9.49
CA THR A 798 -2.35 1.25 9.55
C THR A 798 -2.83 1.26 11.01
N GLY A 799 -3.91 2.01 11.30
CA GLY A 799 -4.44 2.17 12.65
C GLY A 799 -3.51 2.95 13.60
N GLY A 800 -2.51 3.67 13.08
CA GLY A 800 -1.53 4.38 13.89
C GLY A 800 -0.61 3.48 14.73
N ARG A 801 -0.44 2.20 14.34
CA ARG A 801 0.29 1.18 15.13
C ARG A 801 1.76 1.48 15.40
N ARG A 802 2.36 2.45 14.71
CA ARG A 802 3.75 2.89 14.97
C ARG A 802 3.84 4.01 16.01
N LEU A 803 2.71 4.56 16.43
CA LEU A 803 2.62 5.53 17.52
C LEU A 803 2.33 4.80 18.83
N ASN A 804 2.89 5.31 19.93
CA ASN A 804 2.50 4.83 21.25
C ASN A 804 1.06 5.31 21.60
N SER A 805 0.47 4.78 22.68
CA SER A 805 -0.91 5.13 23.05
C SER A 805 -1.09 6.63 23.32
N LEU A 806 -0.16 7.28 24.03
CA LEU A 806 -0.25 8.71 24.33
C LEU A 806 -0.18 9.58 23.07
N GLN A 807 0.74 9.27 22.15
CA GLN A 807 0.88 9.95 20.86
C GLN A 807 -0.38 9.85 20.01
N ARG A 808 -1.08 8.70 20.04
CA ARG A 808 -2.37 8.52 19.37
C ARG A 808 -3.46 9.42 19.95
N LEU A 809 -3.55 9.54 21.28
CA LEU A 809 -4.50 10.43 21.95
C LEU A 809 -4.21 11.91 21.61
N LYS A 810 -2.94 12.33 21.68
CA LYS A 810 -2.49 13.67 21.30
C LYS A 810 -2.84 13.99 19.84
N LEU A 811 -2.52 13.10 18.90
CA LEU A 811 -2.84 13.26 17.48
C LEU A 811 -4.35 13.33 17.24
N GLY A 812 -5.14 12.53 17.95
CA GLY A 812 -6.60 12.54 17.86
C GLY A 812 -7.18 13.90 18.26
N LEU A 813 -6.73 14.48 19.38
CA LEU A 813 -7.18 15.80 19.81
C LEU A 813 -6.67 16.90 18.87
N ALA A 814 -5.40 16.87 18.44
CA ALA A 814 -4.86 17.84 17.49
C ALA A 814 -5.64 17.86 16.16
N ARG A 815 -6.03 16.68 15.65
CA ARG A 815 -6.87 16.50 14.46
C ARG A 815 -8.28 17.09 14.63
N ALA A 816 -8.83 17.05 15.84
CA ALA A 816 -10.10 17.72 16.13
C ALA A 816 -9.92 19.25 16.16
N LEU A 817 -8.89 19.74 16.86
CA LEU A 817 -8.64 21.17 17.06
C LEU A 817 -8.37 21.95 15.78
N ILE A 818 -7.68 21.35 14.79
CA ILE A 818 -7.27 22.05 13.56
C ILE A 818 -8.43 22.51 12.67
N ARG A 819 -9.64 21.98 12.86
CA ARG A 819 -10.76 22.09 11.90
C ARG A 819 -11.64 23.33 12.06
N ARG A 820 -11.49 24.10 13.15
CA ARG A 820 -12.39 25.21 13.52
C ARG A 820 -13.88 24.86 13.39
N SER A 821 -14.36 24.05 14.32
CA SER A 821 -15.75 23.59 14.39
C SER A 821 -16.59 24.49 15.31
N ASP A 822 -17.90 24.51 15.12
CA ASP A 822 -18.84 25.25 15.99
C ASP A 822 -19.08 24.48 17.31
N TYR A 823 -19.01 23.15 17.24
CA TYR A 823 -19.11 22.24 18.39
C TYR A 823 -17.89 21.32 18.47
N TYR A 824 -17.27 21.25 19.64
CA TYR A 824 -16.22 20.30 19.97
C TYR A 824 -16.71 19.29 21.00
N ILE A 825 -16.71 18.02 20.64
CA ILE A 825 -17.18 16.91 21.47
C ILE A 825 -15.99 16.00 21.77
N PHE A 826 -15.51 16.08 23.00
CA PHE A 826 -14.37 15.31 23.45
C PHE A 826 -14.81 14.20 24.39
N ASN A 827 -14.83 12.97 23.89
CA ASN A 827 -15.29 11.82 24.66
C ASN A 827 -14.10 11.10 25.30
N ARG A 828 -13.80 11.41 26.57
CA ARG A 828 -12.72 10.77 27.34
C ARG A 828 -11.37 10.76 26.63
N ALA A 829 -11.07 11.84 25.91
CA ALA A 829 -9.95 11.96 24.97
C ALA A 829 -8.57 11.60 25.53
N PHE A 830 -8.35 11.69 26.85
CA PHE A 830 -7.08 11.41 27.52
C PHE A 830 -7.19 10.36 28.63
N SER A 831 -8.08 9.38 28.47
CA SER A 831 -8.21 8.29 29.45
C SER A 831 -6.89 7.54 29.65
N GLY A 832 -6.54 7.23 30.91
CA GLY A 832 -5.30 6.51 31.25
C GLY A 832 -4.00 7.34 31.20
N VAL A 833 -4.09 8.66 31.13
CA VAL A 833 -2.94 9.60 31.16
C VAL A 833 -2.77 10.18 32.57
N ASP A 834 -1.55 10.63 32.90
CA ASP A 834 -1.24 11.30 34.17
C ASP A 834 -2.09 12.57 34.37
N HIS A 835 -2.47 12.83 35.63
CA HIS A 835 -3.39 13.92 35.98
C HIS A 835 -2.84 15.30 35.60
N HIS A 836 -1.55 15.57 35.81
CA HIS A 836 -0.97 16.88 35.53
C HIS A 836 -0.98 17.18 34.02
N LEU A 837 -0.63 16.18 33.21
CA LEU A 837 -0.67 16.33 31.75
C LEU A 837 -2.11 16.50 31.25
N GLN A 838 -3.08 15.75 31.81
CA GLN A 838 -4.49 15.92 31.48
C GLN A 838 -4.99 17.33 31.79
N GLU A 839 -4.70 17.85 32.99
CA GLU A 839 -5.10 19.19 33.41
C GLU A 839 -4.51 20.25 32.47
N HIS A 840 -3.20 20.16 32.18
CA HIS A 840 -2.53 21.09 31.28
C HIS A 840 -3.14 21.11 29.88
N ILE A 841 -3.40 19.94 29.28
CA ILE A 841 -3.98 19.83 27.94
C ILE A 841 -5.42 20.35 27.93
N VAL A 842 -6.24 20.06 28.95
CA VAL A 842 -7.62 20.56 29.04
C VAL A 842 -7.63 22.09 29.12
N GLU A 843 -6.82 22.68 29.99
CA GLU A 843 -6.69 24.13 30.10
C GLU A 843 -6.20 24.77 28.79
N ALA A 844 -5.15 24.21 28.18
CA ALA A 844 -4.58 24.69 26.94
C ALA A 844 -5.59 24.61 25.78
N ALA A 845 -6.33 23.51 25.67
CA ALA A 845 -7.35 23.32 24.63
C ALA A 845 -8.52 24.30 24.79
N LEU A 846 -9.04 24.48 26.01
CA LEU A 846 -10.10 25.46 26.28
C LEU A 846 -9.63 26.89 25.99
N ALA A 847 -8.40 27.24 26.39
CA ALA A 847 -7.82 28.55 26.11
C ALA A 847 -7.57 28.78 24.61
N PHE A 848 -7.14 27.74 23.88
CA PHE A 848 -6.97 27.78 22.43
C PHE A 848 -8.30 28.04 21.71
N LEU A 849 -9.34 27.30 22.10
CA LEU A 849 -10.68 27.44 21.52
C LEU A 849 -11.34 28.78 21.86
N ALA A 850 -11.13 29.31 23.07
CA ALA A 850 -11.62 30.62 23.46
C ALA A 850 -10.97 31.78 22.66
N LYS A 851 -9.71 31.62 22.23
CA LYS A 851 -8.96 32.62 21.45
C LYS A 851 -9.28 32.61 19.96
N SER A 852 -10.01 31.60 19.46
CA SER A 852 -10.23 31.41 18.01
C SER A 852 -11.05 32.53 17.35
N GLY A 853 -11.84 33.28 18.14
CA GLY A 853 -12.75 34.34 17.69
C GLY A 853 -14.18 33.86 17.43
N ASP A 854 -14.37 32.54 17.26
CA ASP A 854 -15.65 31.93 16.85
C ASP A 854 -16.49 31.47 18.06
N ASN A 855 -15.93 31.51 19.27
CA ASN A 855 -16.55 31.10 20.55
C ASN A 855 -17.35 29.79 20.44
N PRO A 856 -16.69 28.66 20.11
CA PRO A 856 -17.37 27.39 19.89
C PRO A 856 -17.89 26.78 21.20
N ALA A 857 -18.91 25.94 21.10
CA ALA A 857 -19.35 25.12 22.23
C ALA A 857 -18.39 23.94 22.43
N VAL A 858 -18.07 23.63 23.69
CA VAL A 858 -17.18 22.53 24.06
C VAL A 858 -17.90 21.60 25.02
N VAL A 859 -18.09 20.35 24.62
CA VAL A 859 -18.66 19.27 25.42
C VAL A 859 -17.56 18.26 25.70
N TRP A 860 -17.18 18.08 26.96
CA TRP A 860 -16.09 17.19 27.34
C TRP A 860 -16.55 16.13 28.33
N VAL A 861 -16.56 14.86 27.92
CA VAL A 861 -16.71 13.72 28.84
C VAL A 861 -15.39 13.49 29.54
N LEU A 862 -15.33 13.85 30.81
CA LEU A 862 -14.09 13.83 31.58
C LEU A 862 -13.75 12.41 32.03
N SER A 863 -12.47 12.05 31.91
CA SER A 863 -11.92 10.83 32.54
C SER A 863 -11.55 11.05 34.00
N ASN A 864 -11.43 12.32 34.40
CA ASN A 864 -11.02 12.73 35.73
C ASN A 864 -11.95 13.85 36.22
N THR A 865 -12.80 13.51 37.19
CA THR A 865 -13.90 14.34 37.70
C THR A 865 -13.46 15.71 38.24
N PRO A 866 -12.35 15.84 39.00
CA PRO A 866 -11.76 17.13 39.39
C PRO A 866 -11.57 18.17 38.28
N LEU A 867 -11.37 17.76 37.02
CA LEU A 867 -11.21 18.70 35.89
C LEU A 867 -12.49 19.46 35.55
N ALA A 868 -13.64 19.08 36.11
CA ALA A 868 -14.92 19.77 35.93
C ALA A 868 -14.88 21.26 36.35
N LYS A 869 -13.92 21.65 37.22
CA LYS A 869 -13.70 23.03 37.65
C LYS A 869 -13.38 24.01 36.51
N HIS A 870 -12.91 23.51 35.36
CA HIS A 870 -12.58 24.35 34.19
C HIS A 870 -13.79 24.64 33.30
N PHE A 871 -14.96 24.08 33.62
CA PHE A 871 -16.17 24.17 32.80
C PHE A 871 -17.26 24.96 33.50
N LYS A 872 -18.02 25.76 32.73
CA LYS A 872 -19.12 26.58 33.24
C LYS A 872 -20.33 25.77 33.71
N ARG A 873 -20.56 24.61 33.09
CA ARG A 873 -21.68 23.71 33.39
C ARG A 873 -21.19 22.28 33.47
N VAL A 874 -21.78 21.51 34.36
CA VAL A 874 -21.44 20.12 34.64
C VAL A 874 -22.71 19.28 34.61
N LEU A 875 -22.69 18.21 33.82
CA LEU A 875 -23.74 17.21 33.71
C LEU A 875 -23.26 15.90 34.35
N ALA A 876 -23.97 15.42 35.37
CA ALA A 876 -23.63 14.17 36.04
C ALA A 876 -24.56 13.03 35.61
N PHE A 877 -23.94 11.96 35.13
CA PHE A 877 -24.61 10.75 34.66
C PHE A 877 -24.42 9.59 35.64
N ASP A 878 -25.49 8.84 35.86
CA ASP A 878 -25.48 7.58 36.59
C ASP A 878 -26.50 6.61 35.95
N GLY A 879 -26.10 5.34 35.78
CA GLY A 879 -26.98 4.29 35.27
C GLY A 879 -27.71 4.58 33.95
N GLY A 880 -27.12 5.34 33.02
CA GLY A 880 -27.74 5.67 31.73
C GLY A 880 -28.71 6.86 31.77
N SER A 881 -28.82 7.56 32.90
CA SER A 881 -29.69 8.73 33.08
C SER A 881 -28.89 9.97 33.47
N LEU A 882 -29.40 11.14 33.09
CA LEU A 882 -28.90 12.43 33.59
C LEU A 882 -29.51 12.68 34.98
N VAL A 883 -28.67 12.69 36.02
CA VAL A 883 -29.12 12.84 37.42
C VAL A 883 -28.98 14.28 37.89
N GLU A 884 -27.90 14.97 37.50
CA GLU A 884 -27.60 16.33 37.97
C GLU A 884 -27.14 17.21 36.80
N ASP A 885 -27.57 18.48 36.82
CA ASP A 885 -27.25 19.49 35.81
C ASP A 885 -27.12 20.85 36.50
N GLY A 886 -25.91 21.42 36.50
CA GLY A 886 -25.66 22.70 37.16
C GLY A 886 -24.26 23.25 36.96
N THR A 887 -23.91 24.27 37.73
CA THR A 887 -22.53 24.80 37.80
C THR A 887 -21.62 23.86 38.61
N TYR A 888 -20.31 24.00 38.46
CA TYR A 888 -19.33 23.23 39.22
C TYR A 888 -19.57 23.37 40.73
N GLU A 889 -19.78 24.60 41.22
CA GLU A 889 -19.99 24.91 42.64
C GLU A 889 -21.23 24.17 43.18
N THR A 890 -22.34 24.22 42.44
CA THR A 890 -23.59 23.53 42.84
C THR A 890 -23.44 22.01 42.89
N ILE A 891 -22.70 21.42 41.94
CA ILE A 891 -22.48 19.98 41.85
C ILE A 891 -21.53 19.50 42.96
N VAL A 892 -20.52 20.28 43.33
CA VAL A 892 -19.61 19.94 44.44
C VAL A 892 -20.32 20.01 45.79
N GLU A 893 -21.12 21.06 46.02
CA GLU A 893 -21.80 21.27 47.29
C GLU A 893 -22.94 20.28 47.52
N SER A 894 -23.79 20.07 46.50
CA SER A 894 -25.04 19.32 46.64
C SER A 894 -25.08 17.99 45.89
N GLY A 895 -24.18 17.77 44.94
CA GLY A 895 -24.18 16.60 44.06
C GLY A 895 -23.75 15.31 44.76
N THR A 896 -24.54 14.26 44.54
CA THR A 896 -24.33 12.90 45.05
C THR A 896 -23.32 12.13 44.20
N VAL A 897 -23.43 12.25 42.87
CA VAL A 897 -22.56 11.55 41.92
C VAL A 897 -21.12 12.07 42.00
N TYR A 898 -20.93 13.39 42.07
CA TYR A 898 -19.60 14.00 42.20
C TYR A 898 -18.87 13.53 43.47
N LYS A 899 -19.58 13.49 44.60
CA LYS A 899 -19.03 13.01 45.88
C LYS A 899 -18.65 11.53 45.84
N GLN A 900 -19.46 10.70 45.18
CA GLN A 900 -19.16 9.28 45.00
C GLN A 900 -17.93 9.03 44.12
N LEU A 901 -17.68 9.89 43.12
CA LEU A 901 -16.55 9.74 42.20
C LEU A 901 -15.20 10.21 42.79
N ILE A 902 -15.22 11.01 43.86
CA ILE A 902 -14.02 11.57 44.50
C ILE A 902 -13.72 10.90 45.86
N ALA A 903 -14.72 10.26 46.47
CA ALA A 903 -14.54 9.39 47.64
C ALA A 903 -13.79 8.11 47.26
#